data_AF-A0A812Y972-F1
#
_entry.id   AF-A0A812Y972-F1
#
_cell.length_a   1.000
_cell.length_b   1.000
_cell.length_c   1.000
_cell.angle_alpha   90.00
_cell.angle_beta   90.00
_cell.angle_gamma   90.00
#
_symmetry.space_group_name_H-M   'P 1'
#
loop_
_entity.id
_entity.type
_entity.pdbx_description
1 polymer ?
#
loop_
_entity_poly.entity_id
_entity_poly.type
_entity_poly.pdbx_seq_one_letter_code
_entity_poly.pdbx_strand_id
1 'polypeptide(L)'
;MPAALEQLEKDGAATRWDAAAIAALPEVVGLKFFQGAAVDHLVEVEFAGTCAGFAPMFWIDLLVFTFALFYVDIVLDVRQLVLFANSRLHGYLILNLAGMTLPPMFTTIEAMRFCAHGSPEKDRLERLLSPTLLLPAILTAVITQTLMAVLVTLSALARRKHPLLAGAKIAEVAESAVSALVQTNFLISALGGIEQIRALELSEDQLQSLALSVAVSCFSLGLGFAGRDKADSAVLDLPGKLGWSPSFACLIFARFLEVLSRVVAYSVLQISLRGYPLLRFTGLGAGAFALLAARVAFPEASWADVAAAVIAHPGQILEPQSLLKLRYSLMIHVVLVAAAGGAQLLLRVTTAPTACKALPDMLLIAWLVVSLVSWAALGLLSWRGHSVDQPSFAALASGGKEPVIAYSSLLAAFPSSDGQVPKAVLAALQGNFEVDLTSDAAARGLTQQGLDRILASGADVLFHSHVLESLGFFSEEAVVDLLAASQPTTLHLLGFLKVPAASWERLGAGLARHGERLRKANLYSCFRWGFHSNSGAGSRALLAGLARCRNLKELVMDFCDEVPATAWAELRAAEWPELRKASFRWCFPSSRSGGGEGSQDLLSALGRSKQLEAVNFDLCDAIPDAAWKLLADGAWPRLRLATGVPEEHRERLRGASLDIEAAGEVASSTELQEHGAKQVPMHPAFVTSVLMPDAALEVQQDGNLLPALAHCPGVEELILNWCEDIPAAVWEKLGGQGEAFQQLRKASFRGCFRDNSKGAEGAGGLLSALSRCQHLQDLDMRGCVGIPAAAWQQLVADAKWPKLACVNLDWCFGSESKGIEAAAGLLAFLGRCPELKELSFYDCNQIWAAAWQQLEKATWQKLAKVNFDGCFGEDSRGADCAAGLLAALARCPDLKDQEIYGLSDEHLEELRRLRQGA
;
A
#
# COMPACT_ATOMS: atom_id res chain seq x y z
N MET A 1 -7.89 18.58 1.42
CA MET A 1 -7.10 19.58 0.67
C MET A 1 -7.98 20.78 0.38
N PRO A 2 -7.44 22.02 0.34
CA PRO A 2 -8.13 23.14 -0.28
C PRO A 2 -8.54 22.80 -1.71
N ALA A 3 -9.64 23.37 -2.19
CA ALA A 3 -10.16 23.10 -3.53
C ALA A 3 -9.14 23.40 -4.64
N ALA A 4 -8.24 24.37 -4.44
CA ALA A 4 -7.18 24.70 -5.40
C ALA A 4 -6.10 23.60 -5.52
N LEU A 5 -5.82 22.90 -4.43
CA LEU A 5 -4.88 21.77 -4.38
C LEU A 5 -5.49 20.51 -5.00
N GLU A 6 -6.78 20.29 -4.76
CA GLU A 6 -7.55 19.22 -5.41
C GLU A 6 -7.75 19.48 -6.91
N GLN A 7 -7.87 20.75 -7.31
CA GLN A 7 -7.91 21.17 -8.70
C GLN A 7 -6.55 20.98 -9.38
N LEU A 8 -5.43 21.35 -8.72
CA LEU A 8 -4.06 21.10 -9.20
C LEU A 8 -3.77 19.59 -9.39
N GLU A 9 -4.30 18.74 -8.52
CA GLU A 9 -4.21 17.28 -8.64
C GLU A 9 -5.08 16.76 -9.80
N LYS A 10 -6.31 17.28 -9.97
CA LYS A 10 -7.21 16.93 -11.08
C LYS A 10 -6.73 17.44 -12.44
N ASP A 11 -5.99 18.54 -12.48
CA ASP A 11 -5.47 19.14 -13.70
C ASP A 11 -4.26 18.35 -14.29
N GLY A 12 -3.90 17.21 -13.69
CA GLY A 12 -3.03 16.20 -14.32
C GLY A 12 -1.54 16.54 -14.34
N ALA A 13 -1.09 17.55 -13.59
CA ALA A 13 0.31 17.92 -13.44
C ALA A 13 1.02 17.07 -12.37
N ALA A 14 1.00 15.74 -12.53
CA ALA A 14 1.41 14.81 -11.48
C ALA A 14 2.94 14.60 -11.30
N THR A 15 3.83 15.38 -11.91
CA THR A 15 5.29 15.04 -11.85
C THR A 15 6.26 16.10 -11.33
N ARG A 16 5.83 17.34 -11.02
CA ARG A 16 6.68 18.23 -10.21
C ARG A 16 5.86 19.36 -9.60
N TRP A 17 5.67 19.31 -8.28
CA TRP A 17 5.10 20.42 -7.54
C TRP A 17 6.22 21.45 -7.39
N ASP A 18 6.26 22.45 -8.28
CA ASP A 18 7.19 23.56 -8.14
C ASP A 18 6.90 24.28 -6.83
N ALA A 19 7.90 24.45 -5.96
CA ALA A 19 7.78 25.23 -4.74
C ALA A 19 7.28 26.65 -5.03
N ALA A 20 7.59 27.22 -6.20
CA ALA A 20 7.03 28.49 -6.66
C ALA A 20 5.54 28.39 -7.04
N ALA A 21 5.08 27.26 -7.59
CA ALA A 21 3.65 27.02 -7.86
C ALA A 21 2.86 26.82 -6.56
N ILE A 22 3.42 26.12 -5.56
CA ILE A 22 2.83 26.01 -4.22
C ILE A 22 2.85 27.37 -3.53
N ALA A 23 3.95 28.14 -3.62
CA ALA A 23 4.05 29.48 -3.03
C ALA A 23 3.10 30.49 -3.70
N ALA A 24 2.79 30.31 -4.98
CA ALA A 24 1.88 31.16 -5.74
C ALA A 24 0.41 30.89 -5.44
N LEU A 25 0.09 29.80 -4.74
CA LEU A 25 -1.28 29.57 -4.27
C LEU A 25 -1.64 30.68 -3.27
N PRO A 26 -2.75 31.41 -3.48
CA PRO A 26 -3.15 32.51 -2.60
C PRO A 26 -3.47 32.04 -1.17
N GLU A 27 -3.59 30.73 -0.99
CA GLU A 27 -3.83 30.03 0.25
C GLU A 27 -2.54 29.65 0.98
N VAL A 28 -1.34 29.92 0.45
CA VAL A 28 -0.04 29.59 1.08
C VAL A 28 0.63 30.88 1.58
N VAL A 29 0.79 31.01 2.90
CA VAL A 29 1.43 32.16 3.59
C VAL A 29 2.91 31.96 3.85
N GLY A 30 3.38 30.71 3.91
CA GLY A 30 4.79 30.42 4.15
C GLY A 30 5.17 29.03 3.67
N LEU A 31 6.40 28.89 3.19
CA LEU A 31 7.02 27.62 2.87
C LEU A 31 8.32 27.54 3.68
N LYS A 32 8.38 26.61 4.64
CA LYS A 32 9.60 26.34 5.40
C LYS A 32 10.26 25.06 4.93
N PHE A 33 11.51 25.20 4.52
CA PHE A 33 12.38 24.08 4.14
C PHE A 33 13.24 23.70 5.34
N PHE A 34 13.14 22.45 5.79
CA PHE A 34 14.10 21.89 6.74
C PHE A 34 15.28 21.31 5.94
N GLN A 35 16.50 21.79 6.21
CA GLN A 35 17.75 21.19 5.70
C GLN A 35 18.28 20.19 6.74
N GLY A 36 18.15 18.89 6.45
CA GLY A 36 18.84 17.83 7.16
C GLY A 36 19.89 17.18 6.25
N ALA A 37 21.04 16.79 6.80
CA ALA A 37 22.23 16.35 6.03
C ALA A 37 22.08 15.03 5.23
N ALA A 38 20.89 14.42 5.16
CA ALA A 38 20.68 13.13 4.47
C ALA A 38 19.26 12.90 3.94
N VAL A 39 18.37 13.90 3.90
CA VAL A 39 17.01 13.77 3.34
C VAL A 39 16.63 15.07 2.64
N ASP A 40 16.19 14.99 1.38
CA ASP A 40 15.64 16.13 0.65
C ASP A 40 14.34 16.60 1.31
N HIS A 41 14.43 17.82 1.86
CA HIS A 41 13.40 18.78 2.24
C HIS A 41 12.02 18.25 2.68
N LEU A 42 11.82 18.18 4.01
CA LEU A 42 10.48 18.30 4.55
C LEU A 42 10.01 19.74 4.35
N VAL A 43 8.92 19.93 3.61
CA VAL A 43 8.35 21.24 3.31
C VAL A 43 7.13 21.46 4.21
N GLU A 44 7.26 22.31 5.23
CA GLU A 44 6.11 22.77 6.01
C GLU A 44 5.44 23.92 5.25
N VAL A 45 4.27 23.64 4.66
CA VAL A 45 3.43 24.62 3.96
C VAL A 45 2.49 25.27 4.98
N GLU A 46 2.77 26.52 5.33
CA GLU A 46 1.95 27.34 6.20
C GLU A 46 0.89 28.02 5.33
N PHE A 47 -0.36 27.55 5.41
CA PHE A 47 -1.44 28.11 4.61
C PHE A 47 -1.89 29.47 5.16
N ALA A 48 -2.17 30.44 4.28
CA ALA A 48 -3.07 31.55 4.53
C ALA A 48 -4.39 30.97 4.98
N GLY A 49 -4.53 30.77 6.28
CA GLY A 49 -5.81 30.49 6.87
C GLY A 49 -6.73 31.60 6.41
N THR A 50 -7.67 31.27 5.54
CA THR A 50 -8.94 31.97 5.46
C THR A 50 -9.37 32.13 6.91
N CYS A 51 -9.20 33.33 7.45
CA CYS A 51 -9.63 33.66 8.81
C CYS A 51 -11.16 33.53 8.97
N ALA A 52 -11.87 33.18 7.89
CA ALA A 52 -13.24 32.71 7.89
C ALA A 52 -13.33 31.24 8.32
N GLY A 53 -13.36 31.02 9.64
CA GLY A 53 -14.13 29.93 10.21
C GLY A 53 -13.35 28.69 10.65
N PHE A 54 -12.49 28.82 11.66
CA PHE A 54 -12.36 27.68 12.58
C PHE A 54 -13.77 27.34 13.06
N ALA A 55 -14.14 26.06 12.94
CA ALA A 55 -15.45 25.61 13.40
C ALA A 55 -15.66 26.14 14.83
N PRO A 56 -16.81 26.77 15.16
CA PRO A 56 -17.13 27.21 16.52
C PRO A 56 -16.83 26.16 17.59
N MET A 57 -16.85 24.89 17.18
CA MET A 57 -16.51 23.73 17.98
C MET A 57 -15.05 23.65 18.44
N PHE A 58 -14.06 24.20 17.73
CA PHE A 58 -12.68 24.31 18.25
C PHE A 58 -12.66 25.15 19.53
N TRP A 59 -13.36 26.29 19.51
CA TRP A 59 -13.46 27.19 20.66
C TRP A 59 -14.28 26.58 21.80
N ILE A 60 -15.36 25.86 21.49
CA ILE A 60 -16.14 25.14 22.50
C ILE A 60 -15.28 24.05 23.16
N ASP A 61 -14.55 23.26 22.36
CA ASP A 61 -13.64 22.22 22.85
C ASP A 61 -12.55 22.80 23.76
N LEU A 62 -11.94 23.91 23.34
CA LEU A 62 -10.86 24.54 24.08
C LEU A 62 -11.34 25.29 25.34
N LEU A 63 -12.35 26.16 25.21
CA LEU A 63 -12.78 27.06 26.28
C LEU A 63 -13.78 26.39 27.23
N VAL A 64 -14.71 25.59 26.73
CA VAL A 64 -15.74 24.95 27.57
C VAL A 64 -15.21 23.63 28.10
N PHE A 65 -14.85 22.73 27.19
CA PHE A 65 -14.56 21.33 27.54
C PHE A 65 -13.17 21.10 28.14
N THR A 66 -12.20 21.94 27.78
CA THR A 66 -10.83 21.85 28.30
C THR A 66 -10.60 22.84 29.45
N PHE A 67 -10.98 24.11 29.29
CA PHE A 67 -10.71 25.14 30.31
C PHE A 67 -11.78 25.21 31.41
N ALA A 68 -13.03 25.50 31.05
CA ALA A 68 -14.06 25.78 32.06
C ALA A 68 -14.37 24.54 32.92
N LEU A 69 -14.54 23.36 32.31
CA LEU A 69 -14.80 22.13 33.06
C LEU A 69 -13.68 21.79 34.04
N PHE A 70 -12.41 21.92 33.63
CA PHE A 70 -11.26 21.66 34.50
C PHE A 70 -11.28 22.50 35.77
N TYR A 71 -11.50 23.81 35.65
CA TYR A 71 -11.54 24.69 36.83
C TYR A 71 -12.82 24.56 37.65
N VAL A 72 -13.95 24.21 37.02
CA VAL A 72 -15.19 23.89 37.74
C VAL A 72 -15.00 22.63 38.59
N ASP A 73 -14.37 21.58 38.07
CA ASP A 73 -14.06 20.34 38.80
C ASP A 73 -13.20 20.65 40.03
N ILE A 74 -12.08 21.37 39.85
CA ILE A 74 -11.19 21.79 40.95
C ILE A 74 -11.95 22.56 42.05
N VAL A 75 -12.79 23.53 41.68
CA VAL A 75 -13.55 24.32 42.66
C VAL A 75 -14.53 23.43 43.44
N LEU A 76 -15.18 22.49 42.76
CA LEU A 76 -16.09 21.55 43.39
C LEU A 76 -15.33 20.58 44.32
N ASP A 77 -14.17 20.09 43.91
CA ASP A 77 -13.33 19.20 44.73
C ASP A 77 -12.78 19.90 45.97
N VAL A 78 -12.31 21.15 45.85
CA VAL A 78 -11.90 21.95 47.01
C VAL A 78 -13.05 22.11 47.99
N ARG A 79 -14.27 22.35 47.48
CA ARG A 79 -15.47 22.42 48.32
C ARG A 79 -15.76 21.09 49.01
N GLN A 80 -15.55 19.96 48.34
CA GLN A 80 -15.67 18.63 48.97
C GLN A 80 -14.57 18.37 50.01
N LEU A 81 -13.33 18.79 49.77
CA LEU A 81 -12.26 18.70 50.76
C LEU A 81 -12.60 19.48 52.03
N VAL A 82 -13.11 20.71 51.89
CA VAL A 82 -13.57 21.53 53.04
C VAL A 82 -14.70 20.82 53.78
N LEU A 83 -15.67 20.25 53.06
CA LEU A 83 -16.76 19.48 53.65
C LEU A 83 -16.22 18.28 54.45
N PHE A 84 -15.32 17.48 53.87
CA PHE A 84 -14.75 16.31 54.52
C PHE A 84 -13.86 16.66 55.71
N ALA A 85 -13.10 17.75 55.63
CA ALA A 85 -12.29 18.26 56.73
C ALA A 85 -13.16 18.71 57.91
N ASN A 86 -14.20 19.52 57.64
CA ASN A 86 -15.14 20.00 58.65
C ASN A 86 -15.92 18.86 59.31
N SER A 87 -16.24 17.83 58.53
CA SER A 87 -16.95 16.63 58.98
C SER A 87 -16.04 15.58 59.64
N ARG A 88 -14.72 15.85 59.76
CA ARG A 88 -13.71 14.91 60.27
C ARG A 88 -13.68 13.56 59.54
N LEU A 89 -14.03 13.57 58.26
CA LEU A 89 -14.03 12.40 57.38
C LEU A 89 -12.65 12.20 56.73
N HIS A 90 -11.64 11.93 57.57
CA HIS A 90 -10.23 11.87 57.12
C HIS A 90 -9.99 10.90 55.97
N GLY A 91 -10.70 9.76 55.91
CA GLY A 91 -10.58 8.82 54.80
C GLY A 91 -11.01 9.41 53.45
N TYR A 92 -12.18 10.07 53.39
CA TYR A 92 -12.65 10.74 52.17
C TYR A 92 -11.75 11.93 51.82
N LEU A 93 -11.31 12.69 52.82
CA LEU A 93 -10.38 13.82 52.65
C LEU A 93 -9.06 13.36 52.00
N ILE A 94 -8.41 12.32 52.54
CA ILE A 94 -7.12 11.82 52.04
C ILE A 94 -7.26 11.28 50.62
N LEU A 95 -8.32 10.53 50.33
CA LEU A 95 -8.52 9.95 48.99
C LEU A 95 -8.85 11.01 47.93
N ASN A 96 -9.69 11.99 48.25
CA ASN A 96 -10.00 13.09 47.34
C ASN A 96 -8.75 13.96 47.12
N LEU A 97 -7.97 14.22 48.18
CA LEU A 97 -6.70 14.93 48.07
C LEU A 97 -5.69 14.16 47.21
N ALA A 98 -5.59 12.84 47.38
CA ALA A 98 -4.76 11.98 46.54
C ALA A 98 -5.19 12.07 45.07
N GLY A 99 -6.50 12.03 44.78
CA GLY A 99 -7.06 12.30 43.46
C GLY A 99 -6.55 13.61 42.88
N MET A 100 -6.72 14.73 43.60
CA MET A 100 -6.29 16.06 43.18
C MET A 100 -4.77 16.21 42.99
N THR A 101 -3.95 15.33 43.60
CA THR A 101 -2.49 15.32 43.39
C THR A 101 -2.04 14.56 42.14
N LEU A 102 -2.89 13.69 41.58
CA LEU A 102 -2.55 12.93 40.38
C LEU A 102 -2.32 13.81 39.15
N PRO A 103 -3.14 14.84 38.83
CA PRO A 103 -2.93 15.63 37.63
C PRO A 103 -1.62 16.40 37.65
N PRO A 104 -1.24 17.10 38.74
CA PRO A 104 0.07 17.72 38.84
C PRO A 104 1.21 16.71 38.66
N MET A 105 1.10 15.51 39.22
CA MET A 105 2.12 14.47 39.05
C MET A 105 2.27 14.02 37.59
N PHE A 106 1.18 13.61 36.93
CA PHE A 106 1.23 13.14 35.54
C PHE A 106 1.65 14.27 34.59
N THR A 107 1.11 15.47 34.77
CA THR A 107 1.44 16.62 33.94
C THR A 107 2.90 17.04 34.14
N THR A 108 3.46 16.88 35.35
CA THR A 108 4.90 17.10 35.60
C THR A 108 5.75 16.11 34.82
N ILE A 109 5.38 14.81 34.80
CA ILE A 109 6.11 13.78 34.05
C ILE A 109 6.10 14.09 32.54
N GLU A 110 4.94 14.47 32.00
CA GLU A 110 4.82 14.81 30.59
C GLU A 110 5.51 16.12 30.23
N ALA A 111 5.45 17.13 31.10
CA ALA A 111 6.22 18.35 30.95
C ALA A 111 7.73 18.07 30.91
N MET A 112 8.23 17.19 31.78
CA MET A 112 9.63 16.77 31.75
C MET A 112 9.97 16.05 30.44
N ARG A 113 9.10 15.15 29.95
CA ARG A 113 9.29 14.49 28.65
C ARG A 113 9.28 15.49 27.49
N PHE A 114 8.35 16.43 27.50
CA PHE A 114 8.26 17.50 26.50
C PHE A 114 9.52 18.38 26.50
N CYS A 115 10.02 18.76 27.68
CA CYS A 115 11.27 19.51 27.79
C CYS A 115 12.49 18.70 27.33
N ALA A 116 12.47 17.37 27.47
CA ALA A 116 13.57 16.49 27.05
C ALA A 116 13.61 16.28 25.52
N HIS A 117 12.48 16.42 24.81
CA HIS A 117 12.40 16.24 23.36
C HIS A 117 12.42 17.60 22.65
N GLY A 118 13.26 17.75 21.62
CA GLY A 118 13.24 18.93 20.76
C GLY A 118 11.92 19.00 20.00
N SER A 119 11.22 20.14 20.05
CA SER A 119 9.98 20.38 19.30
C SER A 119 9.83 21.85 18.93
N PRO A 120 9.15 22.17 17.80
CA PRO A 120 8.89 23.55 17.39
C PRO A 120 8.14 24.37 18.46
N GLU A 121 7.28 23.72 19.23
CA GLU A 121 6.54 24.31 20.34
C GLU A 121 7.46 24.67 21.50
N LYS A 122 8.43 23.79 21.82
CA LYS A 122 9.47 24.07 22.81
C LYS A 122 10.31 25.26 22.35
N ASP A 123 10.72 25.31 21.08
CA ASP A 123 11.52 26.42 20.54
C ASP A 123 10.74 27.76 20.56
N ARG A 124 9.40 27.72 20.44
CA ARG A 124 8.54 28.91 20.65
C ARG A 124 8.53 29.34 22.11
N LEU A 125 8.45 28.40 23.05
CA LEU A 125 8.49 28.70 24.47
C LEU A 125 9.87 29.21 24.92
N GLU A 126 10.96 28.65 24.38
CA GLU A 126 12.34 29.10 24.65
C GLU A 126 12.65 30.50 24.10
N ARG A 127 11.86 30.97 23.12
CA ARG A 127 11.89 32.38 22.68
C ARG A 127 11.22 33.34 23.66
N LEU A 128 10.26 32.86 24.46
CA LEU A 128 9.54 33.66 25.46
C LEU A 128 10.20 33.62 26.84
N LEU A 129 10.82 32.49 27.18
CA LEU A 129 11.46 32.22 28.47
C LEU A 129 12.86 31.65 28.22
N SER A 130 13.87 32.10 28.95
CA SER A 130 15.21 31.51 28.82
C SER A 130 15.16 30.00 29.13
N PRO A 131 16.00 29.17 28.48
CA PRO A 131 16.01 27.72 28.71
C PRO A 131 16.16 27.33 30.19
N THR A 132 16.88 28.15 30.96
CA THR A 132 17.07 28.00 32.42
C THR A 132 15.81 28.27 33.24
N LEU A 133 14.89 29.10 32.73
CA LEU A 133 13.64 29.48 33.40
C LEU A 133 12.43 28.68 32.91
N LEU A 134 12.53 28.05 31.73
CA LEU A 134 11.41 27.32 31.13
C LEU A 134 10.90 26.18 32.02
N LEU A 135 11.80 25.28 32.46
CA LEU A 135 11.40 24.15 33.30
C LEU A 135 10.85 24.62 34.67
N PRO A 136 11.51 25.53 35.42
CA PRO A 136 10.93 26.09 36.64
C PRO A 136 9.57 26.76 36.43
N ALA A 137 9.38 27.50 35.35
CA ALA A 137 8.11 28.15 35.03
C ALA A 137 7.00 27.12 34.75
N ILE A 138 7.29 26.08 33.97
CA ILE A 138 6.33 25.00 33.71
C ILE A 138 6.00 24.26 35.01
N LEU A 139 7.00 23.89 35.82
CA LEU A 139 6.77 23.21 37.11
C LEU A 139 5.95 24.08 38.07
N THR A 140 6.24 25.38 38.14
CA THR A 140 5.45 26.32 38.94
C THR A 140 4.02 26.39 38.44
N ALA A 141 3.82 26.42 37.12
CA ALA A 141 2.49 26.43 36.52
C ALA A 141 1.72 25.12 36.80
N VAL A 142 2.40 23.97 36.81
CA VAL A 142 1.81 22.68 37.17
C VAL A 142 1.39 22.65 38.65
N ILE A 143 2.30 23.05 39.55
CA ILE A 143 2.05 23.06 41.00
C ILE A 143 0.90 24.01 41.36
N THR A 144 0.85 25.17 40.72
CA THR A 144 -0.23 26.16 40.91
C THR A 144 -1.52 25.82 40.14
N GLN A 145 -1.54 24.72 39.39
CA GLN A 145 -2.63 24.34 38.48
C GLN A 145 -3.03 25.45 37.48
N THR A 146 -2.11 26.37 37.18
CA THR A 146 -2.28 27.43 36.18
C THR A 146 -1.84 26.99 34.78
N LEU A 147 -1.15 25.85 34.68
CA LEU A 147 -0.66 25.33 33.41
C LEU A 147 -1.80 25.16 32.39
N MET A 148 -2.98 24.68 32.79
CA MET A 148 -4.11 24.53 31.87
C MET A 148 -4.52 25.87 31.24
N ALA A 149 -4.61 26.94 32.04
CA ALA A 149 -4.88 28.29 31.54
C ALA A 149 -3.81 28.77 30.55
N VAL A 150 -2.54 28.53 30.87
CA VAL A 150 -1.40 28.88 29.99
C VAL A 150 -1.50 28.12 28.67
N LEU A 151 -1.69 26.80 28.71
CA LEU A 151 -1.77 25.95 27.53
C LEU A 151 -2.99 26.27 26.66
N VAL A 152 -4.13 26.58 27.27
CA VAL A 152 -5.34 27.03 26.56
C VAL A 152 -5.10 28.37 25.88
N THR A 153 -4.47 29.32 26.57
CA THR A 153 -4.14 30.63 26.01
C THR A 153 -3.17 30.49 24.84
N LEU A 154 -2.11 29.70 25.00
CA LEU A 154 -1.17 29.40 23.92
C LEU A 154 -1.86 28.70 22.76
N SER A 155 -2.78 27.79 23.03
CA SER A 155 -3.54 27.09 21.98
C SER A 155 -4.51 28.01 21.24
N ALA A 156 -5.12 28.96 21.95
CA ALA A 156 -5.98 29.98 21.38
C ALA A 156 -5.19 30.95 20.49
N LEU A 157 -4.03 31.41 20.98
CA LEU A 157 -3.12 32.30 20.24
C LEU A 157 -2.54 31.62 19.01
N ALA A 158 -2.12 30.36 19.13
CA ALA A 158 -1.59 29.56 18.03
C ALA A 158 -2.69 28.97 17.13
N ARG A 159 -3.96 29.08 17.52
CA ARG A 159 -5.13 28.43 16.90
C ARG A 159 -4.91 26.94 16.61
N ARG A 160 -4.15 26.27 17.49
CA ARG A 160 -3.80 24.85 17.43
C ARG A 160 -3.70 24.33 18.86
N LYS A 161 -4.25 23.14 19.15
CA LYS A 161 -4.12 22.56 20.50
C LYS A 161 -2.66 22.28 20.80
N HIS A 162 -2.18 22.81 21.93
CA HIS A 162 -0.83 22.55 22.41
C HIS A 162 -0.66 21.06 22.75
N PRO A 163 0.46 20.40 22.38
CA PRO A 163 0.65 18.97 22.64
C PRO A 163 0.45 18.56 24.10
N LEU A 164 0.97 19.37 25.04
CA LEU A 164 0.78 19.17 26.48
C LEU A 164 -0.69 19.20 26.96
N LEU A 165 -1.64 19.74 26.18
CA LEU A 165 -3.07 19.66 26.55
C LEU A 165 -3.59 18.22 26.52
N ALA A 166 -3.10 17.39 25.59
CA ALA A 166 -3.54 15.99 25.51
C ALA A 166 -3.15 15.24 26.79
N GLY A 167 -1.92 15.44 27.22
CA GLY A 167 -1.38 14.88 28.45
C GLY A 167 -2.08 15.38 29.71
N ALA A 168 -2.24 16.70 29.84
CA ALA A 168 -3.01 17.31 30.93
C ALA A 168 -4.46 16.79 30.99
N LYS A 169 -5.08 16.48 29.85
CA LYS A 169 -6.43 15.90 29.80
C LYS A 169 -6.46 14.44 30.26
N ILE A 170 -5.42 13.64 29.97
CA ILE A 170 -5.29 12.29 30.53
C ILE A 170 -5.13 12.36 32.05
N ALA A 171 -4.35 13.32 32.52
CA ALA A 171 -4.13 13.60 33.92
C ALA A 171 -5.45 13.98 34.63
N GLU A 172 -6.27 14.82 34.00
CA GLU A 172 -7.64 15.16 34.43
C GLU A 172 -8.54 13.92 34.50
N VAL A 173 -8.55 13.06 33.47
CA VAL A 173 -9.34 11.81 33.47
C VAL A 173 -8.99 10.92 34.66
N ALA A 174 -7.70 10.83 35.04
CA ALA A 174 -7.30 10.03 36.20
C ALA A 174 -7.81 10.61 37.53
N GLU A 175 -7.83 11.92 37.67
CA GLU A 175 -8.32 12.61 38.86
C GLU A 175 -9.85 12.57 38.94
N SER A 176 -10.54 12.95 37.86
CA SER A 176 -11.99 12.86 37.79
C SER A 176 -12.48 11.43 38.06
N ALA A 177 -11.71 10.37 37.73
CA ALA A 177 -12.01 8.99 38.11
C ALA A 177 -12.02 8.79 39.63
N VAL A 178 -11.00 9.28 40.32
CA VAL A 178 -10.88 9.17 41.78
C VAL A 178 -11.96 10.01 42.46
N SER A 179 -12.13 11.27 42.04
CA SER A 179 -13.15 12.19 42.57
C SER A 179 -14.55 11.63 42.36
N ALA A 180 -14.89 11.14 41.15
CA ALA A 180 -16.16 10.50 40.88
C ALA A 180 -16.42 9.28 41.79
N LEU A 181 -15.43 8.39 41.97
CA LEU A 181 -15.59 7.21 42.84
C LEU A 181 -15.77 7.57 44.32
N VAL A 182 -14.95 8.47 44.84
CA VAL A 182 -14.96 8.88 46.26
C VAL A 182 -16.26 9.63 46.57
N GLN A 183 -16.62 10.60 45.73
CA GLN A 183 -17.77 11.47 45.95
C GLN A 183 -19.09 10.75 45.69
N THR A 184 -19.17 9.88 44.67
CA THR A 184 -20.37 9.06 44.45
C THR A 184 -20.59 8.10 45.61
N ASN A 185 -19.52 7.50 46.14
CA ASN A 185 -19.65 6.65 47.31
C ASN A 185 -20.19 7.41 48.52
N PHE A 186 -19.69 8.63 48.77
CA PHE A 186 -20.19 9.47 49.85
C PHE A 186 -21.65 9.87 49.63
N LEU A 187 -22.00 10.31 48.41
CA LEU A 187 -23.37 10.70 48.04
C LEU A 187 -24.36 9.56 48.23
N ILE A 188 -24.07 8.38 47.69
CA ILE A 188 -24.96 7.22 47.82
C ILE A 188 -25.03 6.75 49.28
N SER A 189 -23.94 6.88 50.04
CA SER A 189 -23.96 6.58 51.47
C SER A 189 -24.85 7.55 52.26
N ALA A 190 -24.84 8.84 51.90
CA ALA A 190 -25.71 9.85 52.47
C ALA A 190 -27.19 9.56 52.13
N LEU A 191 -27.49 9.32 50.84
CA LEU A 191 -28.84 9.01 50.36
C LEU A 191 -29.37 7.67 50.86
N GLY A 192 -28.50 6.69 51.07
CA GLY A 192 -28.84 5.43 51.73
C GLY A 192 -29.16 5.58 53.22
N GLY A 193 -28.84 6.73 53.81
CA GLY A 193 -29.02 7.01 55.23
C GLY A 193 -28.17 6.10 56.10
N ILE A 194 -26.88 5.97 55.76
CA ILE A 194 -25.89 5.34 56.65
C ILE A 194 -25.73 6.24 57.87
N GLU A 195 -25.98 5.71 59.07
CA GLU A 195 -26.09 6.49 60.32
C GLU A 195 -24.88 7.40 60.57
N GLN A 196 -23.66 6.94 60.28
CA GLN A 196 -22.44 7.74 60.44
C GLN A 196 -22.42 9.02 59.57
N ILE A 197 -23.00 8.96 58.38
CA ILE A 197 -23.06 10.10 57.44
C ILE A 197 -24.33 10.91 57.68
N ARG A 198 -25.43 10.25 58.05
CA ARG A 198 -26.67 10.92 58.45
C ARG A 198 -26.47 11.84 59.66
N ALA A 199 -25.60 11.45 60.59
CA ALA A 199 -25.21 12.24 61.76
C ALA A 199 -24.48 13.56 61.41
N LEU A 200 -24.06 13.76 60.16
CA LEU A 200 -23.40 15.00 59.72
C LEU A 200 -24.40 16.12 59.39
N GLU A 201 -25.71 15.83 59.36
CA GLU A 201 -26.78 16.82 59.08
C GLU A 201 -26.49 17.70 57.86
N LEU A 202 -26.10 17.05 56.75
CA LEU A 202 -25.76 17.75 55.51
C LEU A 202 -26.93 18.61 55.02
N SER A 203 -26.65 19.88 54.69
CA SER A 203 -27.65 20.75 54.09
C SER A 203 -28.00 20.32 52.68
N GLU A 204 -29.18 20.71 52.20
CA GLU A 204 -29.59 20.44 50.82
C GLU A 204 -28.58 21.02 49.82
N ASP A 205 -28.07 22.22 50.07
CA ASP A 205 -27.02 22.86 49.25
C ASP A 205 -25.72 22.05 49.20
N GLN A 206 -25.33 21.40 50.30
CA GLN A 206 -24.15 20.53 50.34
C GLN A 206 -24.37 19.27 49.51
N LEU A 207 -25.55 18.65 49.61
CA LEU A 207 -25.92 17.48 48.81
C LEU A 207 -26.02 17.82 47.32
N GLN A 208 -26.62 18.95 46.97
CA GLN A 208 -26.68 19.44 45.59
C GLN A 208 -25.28 19.75 45.04
N SER A 209 -24.41 20.39 45.83
CA SER A 209 -23.03 20.65 45.44
C SER A 209 -22.24 19.36 45.22
N LEU A 210 -22.47 18.33 46.03
CA LEU A 210 -21.83 17.03 45.87
C LEU A 210 -22.35 16.28 44.64
N ALA A 211 -23.66 16.32 44.40
CA ALA A 211 -24.26 15.74 43.19
C ALA A 211 -23.74 16.41 41.91
N LEU A 212 -23.58 17.74 41.93
CA LEU A 212 -22.98 18.49 40.83
C LEU A 212 -21.52 18.08 40.62
N SER A 213 -20.74 17.94 41.69
CA SER A 213 -19.35 17.44 41.66
C SER A 213 -19.27 16.09 40.96
N VAL A 214 -20.07 15.11 41.42
CA VAL A 214 -20.16 13.78 40.81
C VAL A 214 -20.52 13.84 39.32
N ALA A 215 -21.49 14.68 38.96
CA ALA A 215 -21.93 14.84 37.58
C ALA A 215 -20.82 15.43 36.69
N VAL A 216 -20.12 16.46 37.16
CA VAL A 216 -19.01 17.11 36.45
C VAL A 216 -17.84 16.15 36.27
N SER A 217 -17.41 15.43 37.31
CA SER A 217 -16.30 14.48 37.19
C SER A 217 -16.66 13.30 36.28
N CYS A 218 -17.89 12.76 36.36
CA CYS A 218 -18.36 11.73 35.43
C CYS A 218 -18.45 12.24 33.98
N PHE A 219 -18.85 13.51 33.79
CA PHE A 219 -18.91 14.13 32.47
C PHE A 219 -17.51 14.35 31.90
N SER A 220 -16.56 14.82 32.71
CA SER A 220 -15.17 15.01 32.27
C SER A 220 -14.52 13.67 31.89
N LEU A 221 -14.76 12.61 32.66
CA LEU A 221 -14.39 11.25 32.29
C LEU A 221 -14.99 10.82 30.96
N GLY A 222 -16.31 10.96 30.81
CA GLY A 222 -17.02 10.59 29.59
C GLY A 222 -16.49 11.35 28.37
N LEU A 223 -16.21 12.64 28.53
CA LEU A 223 -15.59 13.49 27.53
C LEU A 223 -14.15 13.06 27.22
N GLY A 224 -13.36 12.66 28.21
CA GLY A 224 -12.00 12.14 28.00
C GLY A 224 -11.99 10.83 27.21
N PHE A 225 -12.91 9.91 27.51
CA PHE A 225 -13.08 8.67 26.74
C PHE A 225 -13.61 8.94 25.33
N ALA A 226 -14.61 9.81 25.17
CA ALA A 226 -15.05 10.25 23.85
C ALA A 226 -13.93 10.96 23.08
N GLY A 227 -13.09 11.74 23.76
CA GLY A 227 -11.91 12.37 23.20
C GLY A 227 -10.92 11.36 22.62
N ARG A 228 -10.75 10.19 23.26
CA ARG A 228 -9.99 9.06 22.70
C ARG A 228 -10.66 8.41 21.50
N ASP A 229 -11.99 8.37 21.46
CA ASP A 229 -12.74 7.93 20.27
C ASP A 229 -12.59 8.91 19.08
N LYS A 230 -12.28 10.19 19.37
CA LYS A 230 -12.04 11.26 18.38
C LYS A 230 -10.58 11.43 18.00
N ALA A 231 -9.64 11.16 18.92
CA ALA A 231 -8.22 11.28 18.64
C ALA A 231 -7.83 10.30 17.53
N ASP A 232 -6.85 10.69 16.72
CA ASP A 232 -6.20 9.75 15.80
C ASP A 232 -5.81 8.51 16.62
N SER A 233 -6.16 7.32 16.14
CA SER A 233 -6.06 6.07 16.91
C SER A 233 -4.63 5.92 17.40
N ALA A 234 -4.34 6.14 18.68
CA ALA A 234 -2.98 5.99 19.22
C ALA A 234 -2.43 4.55 19.07
N VAL A 235 -3.28 3.59 18.68
CA VAL A 235 -2.93 2.19 18.42
C VAL A 235 -2.61 1.94 16.94
N LEU A 236 -3.09 2.79 16.02
CA LEU A 236 -2.96 2.61 14.56
C LEU A 236 -2.60 3.88 13.76
N ASP A 237 -2.38 5.02 14.42
CA ASP A 237 -2.23 6.38 13.87
C ASP A 237 -3.26 6.74 12.76
N LEU A 238 -4.45 6.15 12.84
CA LEU A 238 -5.55 6.41 11.92
C LEU A 238 -6.21 7.76 12.24
N PRO A 239 -6.52 8.64 11.26
CA PRO A 239 -7.21 9.89 11.52
C PRO A 239 -8.55 9.66 12.24
N GLY A 240 -8.81 10.47 13.27
CA GLY A 240 -9.97 10.39 14.13
C GLY A 240 -11.28 10.31 13.35
N LYS A 241 -12.07 9.27 13.61
CA LYS A 241 -13.25 8.92 12.79
C LYS A 241 -14.41 9.92 12.89
N LEU A 242 -14.42 10.77 13.92
CA LEU A 242 -15.51 11.68 14.20
C LEU A 242 -15.01 13.12 14.37
N GLY A 243 -15.28 13.96 13.38
CA GLY A 243 -15.33 15.39 13.59
C GLY A 243 -16.43 15.77 14.61
N TRP A 244 -16.38 17.00 15.11
CA TRP A 244 -17.45 17.55 15.94
C TRP A 244 -18.77 17.53 15.15
N SER A 245 -19.66 16.62 15.56
CA SER A 245 -20.94 16.35 14.92
C SER A 245 -21.97 16.01 16.01
N PRO A 246 -23.28 16.03 15.69
CA PRO A 246 -24.30 15.52 16.61
C PRO A 246 -23.98 14.09 17.09
N SER A 247 -23.40 13.25 16.23
CA SER A 247 -22.96 11.90 16.60
C SER A 247 -21.86 11.92 17.66
N PHE A 248 -20.92 12.86 17.60
CA PHE A 248 -19.88 13.00 18.62
C PHE A 248 -20.45 13.54 19.95
N ALA A 249 -21.41 14.47 19.90
CA ALA A 249 -22.12 14.91 21.11
C ALA A 249 -22.93 13.76 21.75
N CYS A 250 -23.61 12.94 20.94
CA CYS A 250 -24.27 11.72 21.40
C CYS A 250 -23.28 10.72 21.99
N LEU A 251 -22.08 10.61 21.42
CA LEU A 251 -21.02 9.76 21.96
C LEU A 251 -20.55 10.27 23.33
N ILE A 252 -20.25 11.56 23.49
CA ILE A 252 -19.89 12.15 24.78
C ILE A 252 -20.97 11.85 25.82
N PHE A 253 -22.25 12.02 25.45
CA PHE A 253 -23.36 11.73 26.35
C PHE A 253 -23.46 10.23 26.70
N ALA A 254 -23.32 9.34 25.72
CA ALA A 254 -23.33 7.89 25.95
C ALA A 254 -22.18 7.46 26.88
N ARG A 255 -20.99 8.02 26.68
CA ARG A 255 -19.81 7.81 27.53
C ARG A 255 -20.00 8.34 28.95
N PHE A 256 -20.57 9.52 29.08
CA PHE A 256 -20.95 10.07 30.39
C PHE A 256 -21.90 9.14 31.15
N LEU A 257 -22.96 8.67 30.50
CA LEU A 257 -23.90 7.74 31.14
C LEU A 257 -23.25 6.38 31.46
N GLU A 258 -22.33 5.91 30.61
CA GLU A 258 -21.59 4.68 30.83
C GLU A 258 -20.73 4.77 32.10
N VAL A 259 -19.93 5.83 32.19
CA VAL A 259 -19.07 6.12 33.35
C VAL A 259 -19.92 6.26 34.60
N LEU A 260 -20.97 7.09 34.55
CA LEU A 260 -21.86 7.33 35.69
C LEU A 260 -22.48 6.01 36.19
N SER A 261 -22.99 5.18 35.27
CA SER A 261 -23.56 3.87 35.59
C SER A 261 -22.55 2.97 36.30
N ARG A 262 -21.30 2.90 35.83
CA ARG A 262 -20.25 2.07 36.44
C ARG A 262 -19.81 2.58 37.80
N VAL A 263 -19.57 3.88 37.92
CA VAL A 263 -19.18 4.54 39.18
C VAL A 263 -20.26 4.35 40.26
N VAL A 264 -21.53 4.49 39.88
CA VAL A 264 -22.67 4.19 40.77
C VAL A 264 -22.68 2.70 41.14
N ALA A 265 -22.50 1.80 40.17
CA ALA A 265 -22.48 0.36 40.43
C ALA A 265 -21.38 -0.05 41.42
N TYR A 266 -20.15 0.48 41.27
CA TYR A 266 -19.07 0.26 42.24
C TYR A 266 -19.44 0.76 43.63
N SER A 267 -20.04 1.94 43.71
CA SER A 267 -20.46 2.54 44.97
C SER A 267 -21.59 1.76 45.65
N VAL A 268 -22.58 1.28 44.88
CA VAL A 268 -23.66 0.40 45.35
C VAL A 268 -23.08 -0.91 45.87
N LEU A 269 -22.20 -1.57 45.09
CA LEU A 269 -21.56 -2.82 45.47
C LEU A 269 -20.77 -2.65 46.77
N GLN A 270 -19.97 -1.59 46.87
CA GLN A 270 -19.17 -1.32 48.06
C GLN A 270 -20.04 -1.06 49.30
N ILE A 271 -21.10 -0.24 49.20
CA ILE A 271 -22.03 -0.01 50.31
C ILE A 271 -22.69 -1.32 50.74
N SER A 272 -22.99 -2.20 49.78
CA SER A 272 -23.57 -3.51 50.06
C SER A 272 -22.64 -4.43 50.84
N LEU A 273 -21.33 -4.27 50.65
CA LEU A 273 -20.29 -5.13 51.22
C LEU A 273 -19.64 -4.56 52.50
N ARG A 274 -19.99 -3.34 52.91
CA ARG A 274 -19.35 -2.61 54.03
C ARG A 274 -19.41 -3.34 55.38
N GLY A 275 -20.40 -4.20 55.59
CA GLY A 275 -20.55 -5.01 56.79
C GLY A 275 -19.58 -6.18 56.92
N TYR A 276 -18.87 -6.55 55.84
CA TYR A 276 -17.93 -7.66 55.84
C TYR A 276 -16.51 -7.16 56.18
N PRO A 277 -15.87 -7.64 57.28
CA PRO A 277 -14.58 -7.13 57.74
C PRO A 277 -13.46 -7.19 56.68
N LEU A 278 -13.47 -8.22 55.84
CA LEU A 278 -12.51 -8.43 54.75
C LEU A 278 -12.70 -7.45 53.57
N LEU A 279 -13.83 -6.74 53.51
CA LEU A 279 -14.22 -5.88 52.38
C LEU A 279 -14.45 -4.41 52.81
N ARG A 280 -13.94 -4.02 53.98
CA ARG A 280 -14.08 -2.65 54.53
C ARG A 280 -13.30 -1.56 53.79
N PHE A 281 -12.60 -1.89 52.72
CA PHE A 281 -11.90 -0.88 51.94
C PHE A 281 -12.91 0.08 51.27
N THR A 282 -12.53 1.35 51.18
CA THR A 282 -13.28 2.41 50.46
C THR A 282 -13.48 2.00 48.98
N GLY A 283 -14.24 2.75 48.17
CA GLY A 283 -14.66 2.32 46.81
C GLY A 283 -13.55 1.87 45.87
N LEU A 284 -12.33 2.29 46.18
CA LEU A 284 -11.09 1.80 45.60
C LEU A 284 -10.90 0.29 45.71
N GLY A 285 -11.39 -0.39 46.75
CA GLY A 285 -11.28 -1.85 46.89
C GLY A 285 -12.10 -2.61 45.84
N ALA A 286 -13.35 -2.19 45.61
CA ALA A 286 -14.19 -2.76 44.56
C ALA A 286 -13.62 -2.46 43.16
N GLY A 287 -13.13 -1.23 42.96
CA GLY A 287 -12.44 -0.84 41.72
C GLY A 287 -11.15 -1.64 41.49
N ALA A 288 -10.31 -1.82 42.50
CA ALA A 288 -9.08 -2.60 42.43
C ALA A 288 -9.34 -4.09 42.16
N PHE A 289 -10.40 -4.65 42.77
CA PHE A 289 -10.81 -6.02 42.47
C PHE A 289 -11.28 -6.16 41.02
N ALA A 290 -12.09 -5.21 40.52
CA ALA A 290 -12.50 -5.19 39.12
C ALA A 290 -11.30 -5.03 38.17
N LEU A 291 -10.30 -4.22 38.55
CA LEU A 291 -9.04 -4.07 37.83
C LEU A 291 -8.23 -5.36 37.77
N LEU A 292 -8.08 -6.07 38.89
CA LEU A 292 -7.40 -7.36 38.93
C LEU A 292 -8.15 -8.42 38.12
N ALA A 293 -9.48 -8.49 38.25
CA ALA A 293 -10.31 -9.39 37.48
C ALA A 293 -10.22 -9.12 35.98
N ALA A 294 -10.24 -7.84 35.58
CA ALA A 294 -10.05 -7.43 34.19
C ALA A 294 -8.63 -7.77 33.70
N ARG A 295 -7.59 -7.57 34.52
CA ARG A 295 -6.20 -7.93 34.16
C ARG A 295 -6.04 -9.43 33.91
N VAL A 296 -6.74 -10.27 34.68
CA VAL A 296 -6.78 -11.73 34.49
C VAL A 296 -7.55 -12.09 33.22
N ALA A 297 -8.66 -11.40 32.94
CA ALA A 297 -9.46 -11.63 31.74
C ALA A 297 -8.75 -11.16 30.44
N PHE A 298 -7.87 -10.16 30.54
CA PHE A 298 -7.14 -9.57 29.41
C PHE A 298 -5.62 -9.59 29.68
N PRO A 299 -4.97 -10.76 29.58
CA PRO A 299 -3.56 -10.92 29.92
C PRO A 299 -2.62 -10.03 29.07
N GLU A 300 -3.03 -9.75 27.84
CA GLU A 300 -2.25 -9.00 26.83
C GLU A 300 -2.49 -7.48 26.87
N ALA A 301 -3.52 -7.01 27.58
CA ALA A 301 -3.84 -5.58 27.62
C ALA A 301 -2.91 -4.83 28.60
N SER A 302 -2.54 -3.59 28.27
CA SER A 302 -1.76 -2.75 29.17
C SER A 302 -2.55 -2.41 30.43
N TRP A 303 -1.87 -2.12 31.55
CA TRP A 303 -2.56 -1.70 32.78
C TRP A 303 -3.41 -0.43 32.59
N ALA A 304 -3.00 0.47 31.69
CA ALA A 304 -3.77 1.65 31.35
C ALA A 304 -5.08 1.29 30.63
N ASP A 305 -5.03 0.36 29.68
CA ASP A 305 -6.22 -0.11 28.95
C ASP A 305 -7.16 -0.87 29.86
N VAL A 306 -6.62 -1.71 30.74
CA VAL A 306 -7.39 -2.45 31.75
C VAL A 306 -8.04 -1.48 32.74
N ALA A 307 -7.31 -0.47 33.23
CA ALA A 307 -7.86 0.54 34.14
C ALA A 307 -8.93 1.39 33.47
N ALA A 308 -8.68 1.82 32.24
CA ALA A 308 -9.69 2.48 31.41
C ALA A 308 -10.92 1.57 31.27
N ALA A 309 -10.76 0.28 30.96
CA ALA A 309 -11.83 -0.71 30.78
C ALA A 309 -12.75 -0.89 31.99
N VAL A 310 -12.21 -0.70 33.19
CA VAL A 310 -12.95 -0.81 34.44
C VAL A 310 -13.87 0.40 34.63
N ILE A 311 -13.40 1.59 34.27
CA ILE A 311 -14.13 2.85 34.44
C ILE A 311 -15.09 3.14 33.27
N ALA A 312 -14.70 2.82 32.04
CA ALA A 312 -15.51 2.95 30.82
C ALA A 312 -15.00 1.98 29.73
N HIS A 313 -15.69 1.81 28.61
CA HIS A 313 -15.12 1.07 27.50
C HIS A 313 -13.89 1.82 26.95
N PRO A 314 -12.67 1.24 26.94
CA PRO A 314 -11.46 1.98 26.64
C PRO A 314 -11.20 2.09 25.14
N GLY A 315 -11.76 1.16 24.36
CA GLY A 315 -11.60 1.11 22.92
C GLY A 315 -12.47 2.13 22.21
N GLN A 316 -12.02 2.45 21.00
CA GLN A 316 -12.81 3.12 19.99
C GLN A 316 -14.04 2.27 19.67
N ILE A 317 -15.23 2.68 20.11
CA ILE A 317 -16.49 1.93 19.82
C ILE A 317 -16.68 1.72 18.31
N LEU A 318 -16.08 2.60 17.52
CA LEU A 318 -16.12 2.60 16.06
C LEU A 318 -14.97 1.82 15.41
N GLU A 319 -14.08 1.17 16.17
CA GLU A 319 -12.92 0.45 15.64
C GLU A 319 -13.14 -1.06 15.76
N PRO A 320 -13.38 -1.77 14.63
CA PRO A 320 -13.68 -3.20 14.63
C PRO A 320 -12.58 -4.07 15.25
N GLN A 321 -11.37 -3.53 15.36
CA GLN A 321 -10.15 -4.20 15.78
C GLN A 321 -9.64 -3.76 17.15
N SER A 322 -10.42 -2.99 17.93
CA SER A 322 -10.05 -2.68 19.31
C SER A 322 -9.72 -3.96 20.08
N LEU A 323 -8.55 -3.99 20.73
CA LEU A 323 -8.08 -5.10 21.57
C LEU A 323 -9.15 -5.53 22.60
N LEU A 324 -9.94 -4.57 23.07
CA LEU A 324 -11.13 -4.78 23.89
C LEU A 324 -12.39 -4.56 23.04
N LYS A 325 -12.79 -5.61 22.31
CA LYS A 325 -14.07 -5.63 21.58
C LYS A 325 -15.20 -5.17 22.49
N LEU A 326 -16.13 -4.37 21.95
CA LEU A 326 -17.32 -3.86 22.65
C LEU A 326 -18.03 -4.89 23.52
N ARG A 327 -18.15 -6.13 23.01
CA ARG A 327 -18.71 -7.27 23.75
C ARG A 327 -18.10 -7.48 25.14
N TYR A 328 -16.78 -7.30 25.30
CA TYR A 328 -16.09 -7.56 26.56
C TYR A 328 -16.37 -6.48 27.59
N SER A 329 -16.35 -5.22 27.16
CA SER A 329 -16.72 -4.12 28.06
C SER A 329 -18.18 -4.19 28.47
N LEU A 330 -19.06 -4.59 27.54
CA LEU A 330 -20.47 -4.88 27.84
C LEU A 330 -20.56 -6.00 28.88
N MET A 331 -19.80 -7.09 28.75
CA MET A 331 -19.76 -8.16 29.76
C MET A 331 -19.30 -7.65 31.12
N ILE A 332 -18.24 -6.83 31.20
CA ILE A 332 -17.79 -6.22 32.47
C ILE A 332 -18.93 -5.41 33.09
N HIS A 333 -19.63 -4.61 32.27
CA HIS A 333 -20.76 -3.81 32.75
C HIS A 333 -21.92 -4.68 33.27
N VAL A 334 -22.33 -5.72 32.53
CA VAL A 334 -23.38 -6.66 32.97
C VAL A 334 -22.99 -7.31 34.29
N VAL A 335 -21.76 -7.81 34.39
CA VAL A 335 -21.27 -8.47 35.61
C VAL A 335 -21.29 -7.50 36.78
N LEU A 336 -20.87 -6.26 36.57
CA LEU A 336 -20.86 -5.23 37.62
C LEU A 336 -22.27 -4.85 38.06
N VAL A 337 -23.19 -4.60 37.13
CA VAL A 337 -24.60 -4.29 37.41
C VAL A 337 -25.29 -5.46 38.10
N ALA A 338 -25.07 -6.69 37.62
CA ALA A 338 -25.62 -7.90 38.23
C ALA A 338 -25.07 -8.13 39.63
N ALA A 339 -23.77 -7.91 39.87
CA ALA A 339 -23.16 -8.02 41.18
C ALA A 339 -23.73 -6.98 42.17
N ALA A 340 -23.84 -5.72 41.74
CA ALA A 340 -24.40 -4.64 42.56
C ALA A 340 -25.90 -4.87 42.88
N GLY A 341 -26.70 -5.25 41.87
CA GLY A 341 -28.11 -5.57 42.05
C GLY A 341 -28.34 -6.82 42.91
N GLY A 342 -27.54 -7.87 42.68
CA GLY A 342 -27.58 -9.10 43.46
C GLY A 342 -27.19 -8.87 44.91
N ALA A 343 -26.18 -8.05 45.18
CA ALA A 343 -25.80 -7.67 46.54
C ALA A 343 -26.93 -6.91 47.27
N GLN A 344 -27.60 -5.99 46.59
CA GLN A 344 -28.75 -5.26 47.15
C GLN A 344 -29.96 -6.18 47.39
N LEU A 345 -30.22 -7.13 46.49
CA LEU A 345 -31.27 -8.13 46.69
C LEU A 345 -30.95 -9.03 47.89
N LEU A 346 -29.71 -9.49 48.02
CA LEU A 346 -29.26 -10.31 49.14
C LEU A 346 -29.45 -9.58 50.47
N LEU A 347 -29.12 -8.28 50.53
CA LEU A 347 -29.34 -7.46 51.73
C LEU A 347 -30.81 -7.30 52.11
N ARG A 348 -31.73 -7.38 51.14
CA ARG A 348 -33.17 -7.31 51.42
C ARG A 348 -33.75 -8.63 51.93
N VAL A 349 -33.15 -9.76 51.53
CA VAL A 349 -33.64 -11.10 51.86
C VAL A 349 -32.95 -11.69 53.09
N THR A 350 -31.75 -11.20 53.44
CA THR A 350 -30.99 -11.68 54.60
C THR A 350 -31.14 -10.77 55.81
N THR A 351 -31.05 -11.35 57.01
CA THR A 351 -30.83 -10.58 58.25
C THR A 351 -29.37 -10.11 58.27
N ALA A 352 -29.05 -9.15 57.41
CA ALA A 352 -27.71 -8.63 57.27
C ALA A 352 -27.29 -7.87 58.55
N PRO A 353 -25.97 -7.77 58.84
CA PRO A 353 -25.47 -6.93 59.92
C PRO A 353 -26.03 -5.51 59.80
N THR A 354 -26.33 -4.86 60.93
CA THR A 354 -26.90 -3.50 60.98
C THR A 354 -26.07 -2.44 60.22
N ALA A 355 -24.81 -2.75 59.89
CA ALA A 355 -23.93 -1.91 59.08
C ALA A 355 -24.23 -1.95 57.57
N CYS A 356 -25.01 -2.93 57.07
CA CYS A 356 -25.45 -2.99 55.68
C CYS A 356 -26.89 -2.50 55.56
N LYS A 357 -27.14 -1.60 54.61
CA LYS A 357 -28.48 -1.06 54.38
C LYS A 357 -28.85 -1.18 52.91
N ALA A 358 -30.03 -1.72 52.65
CA ALA A 358 -30.61 -1.69 51.31
C ALA A 358 -30.86 -0.23 50.90
N LEU A 359 -30.42 0.12 49.69
CA LEU A 359 -30.64 1.44 49.14
C LEU A 359 -32.12 1.64 48.78
N PRO A 360 -32.61 2.90 48.79
CA PRO A 360 -33.97 3.22 48.37
C PRO A 360 -34.26 2.72 46.95
N ASP A 361 -35.46 2.18 46.73
CA ASP A 361 -35.89 1.66 45.42
C ASP A 361 -35.71 2.67 44.30
N MET A 362 -36.09 3.93 44.55
CA MET A 362 -35.99 5.02 43.57
C MET A 362 -34.56 5.23 43.09
N LEU A 363 -33.56 5.09 43.96
CA LEU A 363 -32.15 5.24 43.59
C LEU A 363 -31.69 4.08 42.70
N LEU A 364 -32.06 2.84 43.05
CA LEU A 364 -31.73 1.66 42.27
C LEU A 364 -32.42 1.67 40.89
N ILE A 365 -33.68 2.08 40.83
CA ILE A 365 -34.43 2.24 39.58
C ILE A 365 -33.77 3.31 38.70
N ALA A 366 -33.46 4.49 39.25
CA ALA A 366 -32.80 5.56 38.50
C ALA A 366 -31.46 5.11 37.92
N TRP A 367 -30.65 4.39 38.72
CA TRP A 367 -29.39 3.81 38.25
C TRP A 367 -29.59 2.81 37.11
N LEU A 368 -30.52 1.85 37.24
CA LEU A 368 -30.79 0.86 36.19
C LEU A 368 -31.27 1.51 34.89
N VAL A 369 -32.08 2.58 34.98
CA VAL A 369 -32.48 3.36 33.80
C VAL A 369 -31.26 4.00 33.13
N VAL A 370 -30.37 4.62 33.89
CA VAL A 370 -29.12 5.19 33.35
C VAL A 370 -28.25 4.10 32.68
N SER A 371 -28.12 2.92 33.29
CA SER A 371 -27.40 1.78 32.71
C SER A 371 -28.01 1.33 31.37
N LEU A 372 -29.34 1.18 31.31
CA LEU A 372 -30.05 0.77 30.10
C LEU A 372 -29.97 1.79 28.97
N VAL A 373 -30.10 3.08 29.28
CA VAL A 373 -29.99 4.16 28.29
C VAL A 373 -28.58 4.25 27.73
N SER A 374 -27.55 4.15 28.59
CA SER A 374 -26.15 4.09 28.14
C SER A 374 -25.94 2.94 27.16
N TRP A 375 -26.47 1.76 27.49
CA TRP A 375 -26.40 0.56 26.64
C TRP A 375 -27.06 0.75 25.28
N ALA A 376 -28.29 1.26 25.27
CA ALA A 376 -29.01 1.51 24.02
C ALA A 376 -28.25 2.50 23.14
N ALA A 377 -27.69 3.56 23.72
CA ALA A 377 -26.91 4.56 23.00
C ALA A 377 -25.62 3.97 22.41
N LEU A 378 -24.87 3.18 23.19
CA LEU A 378 -23.64 2.52 22.73
C LEU A 378 -23.90 1.48 21.64
N GLY A 379 -24.96 0.67 21.78
CA GLY A 379 -25.38 -0.30 20.78
C GLY A 379 -25.79 0.37 19.46
N LEU A 380 -26.53 1.47 19.53
CA LEU A 380 -26.95 2.23 18.35
C LEU A 380 -25.77 2.87 17.62
N LEU A 381 -24.80 3.41 18.37
CA LEU A 381 -23.57 3.97 17.81
C LEU A 381 -22.68 2.89 17.16
N SER A 382 -22.54 1.72 17.80
CA SER A 382 -21.79 0.60 17.26
C SER A 382 -22.41 0.06 15.98
N TRP A 383 -23.74 -0.06 15.94
CA TRP A 383 -24.47 -0.48 14.74
C TRP A 383 -24.25 0.47 13.56
N ARG A 384 -24.24 1.79 13.80
CA ARG A 384 -23.89 2.79 12.78
C ARG A 384 -22.41 2.79 12.39
N GLY A 385 -21.51 2.38 13.29
CA GLY A 385 -20.07 2.35 13.04
C GLY A 385 -19.62 1.33 11.99
N HIS A 386 -20.43 0.30 11.71
CA HIS A 386 -20.12 -0.69 10.67
C HIS A 386 -20.19 -0.15 9.23
N SER A 387 -20.66 1.09 9.02
CA SER A 387 -20.76 1.71 7.69
C SER A 387 -19.77 2.85 7.46
N VAL A 388 -18.73 2.99 8.29
CA VAL A 388 -17.71 4.03 8.07
C VAL A 388 -16.64 3.49 7.14
N ASP A 389 -16.80 3.73 5.84
CA ASP A 389 -15.76 3.58 4.84
C ASP A 389 -14.54 4.39 5.29
N GLN A 390 -13.42 3.71 5.56
CA GLN A 390 -12.22 4.42 6.02
C GLN A 390 -11.64 5.23 4.85
N PRO A 391 -11.55 6.56 4.95
CA PRO A 391 -11.10 7.41 3.85
C PRO A 391 -9.67 7.09 3.40
N SER A 392 -8.81 6.60 4.30
CA SER A 392 -7.43 6.19 3.99
C SER A 392 -7.36 4.90 3.18
N PHE A 393 -8.22 3.91 3.48
CA PHE A 393 -8.35 2.72 2.62
C PHE A 393 -9.05 3.04 1.31
N ALA A 394 -10.06 3.91 1.32
CA ALA A 394 -10.71 4.39 0.11
C ALA A 394 -9.74 5.21 -0.78
N ALA A 395 -8.85 6.01 -0.19
CA ALA A 395 -7.82 6.75 -0.89
C ALA A 395 -6.77 5.80 -1.49
N LEU A 396 -6.27 4.82 -0.71
CA LEU A 396 -5.37 3.77 -1.20
C LEU A 396 -6.04 2.90 -2.29
N ALA A 397 -7.35 2.66 -2.20
CA ALA A 397 -8.12 1.89 -3.18
C ALA A 397 -8.52 2.68 -4.44
N SER A 398 -8.63 4.01 -4.34
CA SER A 398 -9.04 4.86 -5.46
C SER A 398 -7.94 5.07 -6.51
N GLY A 399 -6.71 4.61 -6.25
CA GLY A 399 -5.51 4.88 -7.03
C GLY A 399 -5.34 4.11 -8.35
N GLY A 400 -6.16 3.10 -8.68
CA GLY A 400 -5.97 2.39 -9.95
C GLY A 400 -6.88 1.19 -10.16
N LYS A 401 -6.99 0.76 -11.43
CA LYS A 401 -7.82 -0.40 -11.86
C LYS A 401 -7.33 -1.75 -11.31
N GLU A 402 -6.14 -1.80 -10.71
CA GLU A 402 -5.63 -2.98 -9.99
C GLU A 402 -5.02 -2.55 -8.64
N PRO A 403 -5.44 -3.15 -7.53
CA PRO A 403 -5.10 -2.70 -6.17
C PRO A 403 -3.73 -3.25 -5.72
N VAL A 404 -2.65 -2.78 -6.35
CA VAL A 404 -1.28 -3.10 -5.94
C VAL A 404 -0.75 -2.00 -5.03
N ILE A 405 -0.30 -2.33 -3.82
CA ILE A 405 0.23 -1.37 -2.84
C ILE A 405 1.65 -1.76 -2.43
N ALA A 406 2.60 -0.84 -2.60
CA ALA A 406 3.96 -0.98 -2.10
C ALA A 406 3.98 -1.10 -0.56
N TYR A 407 4.79 -2.02 -0.02
CA TYR A 407 4.91 -2.18 1.43
C TYR A 407 5.44 -0.92 2.12
N SER A 408 6.35 -0.18 1.50
CA SER A 408 6.84 1.10 2.00
C SER A 408 5.74 2.14 2.13
N SER A 409 4.76 2.15 1.22
CA SER A 409 3.56 3.00 1.33
C SER A 409 2.66 2.55 2.48
N LEU A 410 2.51 1.24 2.71
CA LEU A 410 1.78 0.73 3.89
C LEU A 410 2.50 1.10 5.18
N LEU A 411 3.82 0.97 5.24
CA LEU A 411 4.60 1.33 6.42
C LEU A 411 4.57 2.83 6.69
N ALA A 412 4.61 3.66 5.64
CA ALA A 412 4.47 5.11 5.77
C ALA A 412 3.05 5.53 6.19
N ALA A 413 2.02 4.85 5.69
CA ALA A 413 0.63 5.11 6.05
C ALA A 413 0.27 4.60 7.46
N PHE A 414 0.97 3.58 7.94
CA PHE A 414 0.75 2.93 9.23
C PHE A 414 2.07 2.77 10.00
N PRO A 415 2.70 3.89 10.42
CA PRO A 415 3.94 3.84 11.16
C PRO A 415 3.70 3.12 12.49
N SER A 416 4.57 2.18 12.82
CA SER A 416 4.56 1.51 14.12
C SER A 416 5.92 1.65 14.81
N SER A 417 5.92 1.54 16.14
CA SER A 417 7.15 1.57 16.93
C SER A 417 8.10 0.40 16.66
N ASP A 418 7.59 -0.72 16.13
CA ASP A 418 8.38 -1.88 15.69
C ASP A 418 8.74 -1.84 14.19
N GLY A 419 8.41 -0.74 13.48
CA GLY A 419 8.67 -0.58 12.05
C GLY A 419 7.92 -1.60 11.17
N GLN A 420 6.75 -2.07 11.62
CA GLN A 420 5.93 -3.09 10.96
C GLN A 420 4.51 -2.59 10.68
N VAL A 421 3.96 -3.02 9.55
CA VAL A 421 2.53 -2.84 9.29
C VAL A 421 1.72 -3.69 10.29
N PRO A 422 0.74 -3.12 11.01
CA PRO A 422 -0.05 -3.86 11.98
C PRO A 422 -0.75 -5.08 11.36
N LYS A 423 -0.77 -6.21 12.07
CA LYS A 423 -1.43 -7.45 11.61
C LYS A 423 -2.90 -7.23 11.21
N ALA A 424 -3.56 -6.30 11.90
CA ALA A 424 -4.92 -5.84 11.62
C ALA A 424 -5.09 -5.31 10.19
N VAL A 425 -4.13 -4.51 9.72
CA VAL A 425 -4.11 -3.90 8.40
C VAL A 425 -3.86 -4.98 7.35
N LEU A 426 -2.84 -5.82 7.55
CA LEU A 426 -2.53 -6.93 6.64
C LEU A 426 -3.70 -7.91 6.47
N ALA A 427 -4.39 -8.23 7.57
CA ALA A 427 -5.60 -9.06 7.51
C ALA A 427 -6.76 -8.39 6.76
N ALA A 428 -6.86 -7.06 6.78
CA ALA A 428 -7.87 -6.32 6.02
C ALA A 428 -7.57 -6.25 4.52
N LEU A 429 -6.29 -6.38 4.13
CA LEU A 429 -5.86 -6.43 2.73
C LEU A 429 -6.13 -7.78 2.07
N GLN A 430 -6.34 -8.85 2.85
CA GLN A 430 -6.50 -10.20 2.36
C GLN A 430 -7.59 -10.32 1.27
N GLY A 431 -7.17 -10.76 0.07
CA GLY A 431 -8.04 -10.99 -1.09
C GLY A 431 -8.53 -9.74 -1.82
N ASN A 432 -8.15 -8.54 -1.35
CA ASN A 432 -8.56 -7.26 -1.94
C ASN A 432 -7.39 -6.47 -2.53
N PHE A 433 -6.17 -6.66 -2.03
CA PHE A 433 -4.98 -5.93 -2.47
C PHE A 433 -3.78 -6.87 -2.61
N GLU A 434 -2.91 -6.60 -3.59
CA GLU A 434 -1.61 -7.24 -3.73
C GLU A 434 -0.53 -6.34 -3.11
N VAL A 435 0.29 -6.90 -2.22
CA VAL A 435 1.42 -6.19 -1.61
C VAL A 435 2.63 -6.33 -2.53
N ASP A 436 3.12 -5.22 -3.06
CA ASP A 436 4.27 -5.18 -3.96
C ASP A 436 5.58 -5.13 -3.18
N LEU A 437 6.41 -6.16 -3.39
CA LEU A 437 7.79 -6.27 -2.91
C LEU A 437 8.76 -6.51 -4.09
N THR A 438 8.41 -6.07 -5.30
CA THR A 438 9.19 -6.31 -6.53
C THR A 438 10.29 -5.28 -6.79
N SER A 439 10.35 -4.20 -6.01
CA SER A 439 11.46 -3.23 -6.02
C SER A 439 11.97 -2.90 -4.62
N ASP A 440 13.23 -2.50 -4.52
CA ASP A 440 13.84 -2.03 -3.27
C ASP A 440 13.07 -0.86 -2.64
N ALA A 441 12.53 0.03 -3.47
CA ALA A 441 11.71 1.14 -3.01
C ALA A 441 10.38 0.64 -2.42
N ALA A 442 9.76 -0.36 -3.05
CA ALA A 442 8.50 -0.94 -2.58
C ALA A 442 8.68 -1.75 -1.29
N ALA A 443 9.81 -2.44 -1.12
CA ALA A 443 10.10 -3.27 0.05
C ALA A 443 10.84 -2.53 1.18
N ARG A 444 11.14 -1.24 1.03
CA ARG A 444 11.89 -0.46 2.02
C ARG A 444 11.23 -0.51 3.41
N GLY A 445 12.03 -0.87 4.43
CA GLY A 445 11.58 -0.99 5.81
C GLY A 445 10.95 -2.35 6.16
N LEU A 446 10.87 -3.28 5.20
CA LEU A 446 10.45 -4.65 5.48
C LEU A 446 11.50 -5.36 6.35
N THR A 447 11.05 -5.89 7.50
CA THR A 447 11.86 -6.78 8.33
C THR A 447 11.40 -8.23 8.18
N GLN A 448 12.16 -9.17 8.73
CA GLN A 448 11.77 -10.58 8.82
C GLN A 448 10.40 -10.77 9.49
N GLN A 449 10.19 -10.12 10.64
CA GLN A 449 8.91 -10.20 11.33
C GLN A 449 7.77 -9.59 10.51
N GLY A 450 8.06 -8.55 9.72
CA GLY A 450 7.11 -7.96 8.77
C GLY A 450 6.71 -8.96 7.70
N LEU A 451 7.68 -9.56 7.04
CA LEU A 451 7.44 -10.55 5.99
C LEU A 451 6.66 -11.76 6.53
N ASP A 452 7.03 -12.28 7.70
CA ASP A 452 6.32 -13.36 8.37
C ASP A 452 4.85 -12.98 8.63
N ARG A 453 4.58 -11.74 9.06
CA ARG A 453 3.22 -11.23 9.28
C ARG A 453 2.45 -11.09 7.97
N ILE A 454 3.07 -10.61 6.90
CA ILE A 454 2.43 -10.49 5.58
C ILE A 454 2.05 -11.89 5.08
N LEU A 455 2.98 -12.83 5.11
CA LEU A 455 2.75 -14.19 4.62
C LEU A 455 1.74 -14.94 5.51
N ALA A 456 1.79 -14.77 6.83
CA ALA A 456 0.79 -15.34 7.74
C ALA A 456 -0.60 -14.68 7.63
N SER A 457 -0.70 -13.46 7.08
CA SER A 457 -1.98 -12.80 6.85
C SER A 457 -2.73 -13.40 5.66
N GLY A 458 -2.03 -14.12 4.78
CA GLY A 458 -2.58 -14.62 3.52
C GLY A 458 -2.95 -13.50 2.54
N ALA A 459 -2.33 -12.33 2.68
CA ALA A 459 -2.33 -11.31 1.64
C ALA A 459 -1.59 -11.84 0.40
N ASP A 460 -2.02 -11.41 -0.78
CA ASP A 460 -1.31 -11.72 -2.02
C ASP A 460 -0.06 -10.84 -2.08
N VAL A 461 1.10 -11.44 -2.35
CA VAL A 461 2.39 -10.73 -2.31
C VAL A 461 3.17 -11.00 -3.59
N LEU A 462 3.73 -9.95 -4.18
CA LEU A 462 4.59 -10.04 -5.35
C LEU A 462 6.05 -10.00 -4.91
N PHE A 463 6.78 -11.10 -5.14
CA PHE A 463 8.20 -11.19 -4.84
C PHE A 463 9.06 -11.11 -6.09
N HIS A 464 10.17 -10.39 -5.98
CA HIS A 464 11.30 -10.54 -6.90
C HIS A 464 12.55 -10.94 -6.11
N SER A 465 13.26 -11.97 -6.58
CA SER A 465 14.47 -12.49 -5.91
C SER A 465 15.51 -11.41 -5.60
N HIS A 466 15.82 -10.53 -6.56
CA HIS A 466 16.84 -9.49 -6.39
C HIS A 466 16.57 -8.55 -5.21
N VAL A 467 15.30 -8.23 -4.92
CA VAL A 467 14.91 -7.36 -3.79
C VAL A 467 15.09 -8.08 -2.46
N LEU A 468 14.80 -9.38 -2.41
CA LEU A 468 14.98 -10.17 -1.21
C LEU A 468 16.47 -10.34 -0.88
N GLU A 469 17.30 -10.50 -1.93
CA GLU A 469 18.76 -10.51 -1.81
C GLU A 469 19.30 -9.14 -1.37
N SER A 470 18.82 -8.03 -1.96
CA SER A 470 19.28 -6.66 -1.63
C SER A 470 18.96 -6.25 -0.20
N LEU A 471 17.83 -6.73 0.35
CA LEU A 471 17.46 -6.52 1.74
C LEU A 471 18.37 -7.28 2.72
N GLY A 472 19.18 -8.24 2.25
CA GLY A 472 20.17 -8.94 3.08
C GLY A 472 19.57 -9.85 4.16
N PHE A 473 18.26 -10.07 4.14
CA PHE A 473 17.55 -10.82 5.19
C PHE A 473 17.07 -12.21 4.75
N PHE A 474 17.06 -12.54 3.46
CA PHE A 474 16.45 -13.78 2.97
C PHE A 474 17.26 -14.47 1.88
N SER A 475 17.51 -15.76 2.06
CA SER A 475 17.76 -16.63 0.91
C SER A 475 16.44 -16.90 0.19
N GLU A 476 16.49 -17.09 -1.12
CA GLU A 476 15.32 -17.53 -1.90
C GLU A 476 14.68 -18.81 -1.32
N GLU A 477 15.52 -19.71 -0.77
CA GLU A 477 15.10 -20.91 -0.02
C GLU A 477 14.15 -20.59 1.14
N ALA A 478 14.50 -19.61 1.99
CA ALA A 478 13.70 -19.29 3.17
C ALA A 478 12.30 -18.79 2.80
N VAL A 479 12.19 -18.01 1.71
CA VAL A 479 10.90 -17.51 1.22
C VAL A 479 10.06 -18.64 0.65
N VAL A 480 10.65 -19.54 -0.13
CA VAL A 480 9.94 -20.72 -0.67
C VAL A 480 9.46 -21.63 0.47
N ASP A 481 10.27 -21.83 1.50
CA ASP A 481 9.88 -22.63 2.67
C ASP A 481 8.76 -21.98 3.48
N LEU A 482 8.78 -20.66 3.61
CA LEU A 482 7.70 -19.94 4.29
C LEU A 482 6.39 -20.02 3.49
N LEU A 483 6.46 -19.91 2.17
CA LEU A 483 5.31 -20.07 1.27
C LEU A 483 4.75 -21.50 1.31
N ALA A 484 5.61 -22.50 1.46
CA ALA A 484 5.19 -23.88 1.65
C ALA A 484 4.36 -24.06 2.95
N ALA A 485 4.60 -23.22 3.97
CA ALA A 485 3.89 -23.22 5.23
C ALA A 485 2.63 -22.32 5.24
N SER A 486 2.59 -21.23 4.46
CA SER A 486 1.58 -20.16 4.59
C SER A 486 0.26 -20.38 3.84
N GLN A 487 0.11 -21.45 3.05
CA GLN A 487 -1.09 -21.76 2.25
C GLN A 487 -1.58 -20.58 1.39
N PRO A 488 -0.74 -20.04 0.48
CA PRO A 488 -1.05 -18.82 -0.25
C PRO A 488 -2.24 -18.99 -1.22
N THR A 489 -3.02 -17.92 -1.38
CA THR A 489 -4.02 -17.79 -2.46
C THR A 489 -3.39 -17.43 -3.79
N THR A 490 -2.23 -16.80 -3.76
CA THR A 490 -1.49 -16.30 -4.92
C THR A 490 -0.01 -16.57 -4.70
N LEU A 491 0.63 -17.26 -5.63
CA LEU A 491 2.04 -17.64 -5.57
C LEU A 491 2.79 -16.89 -6.67
N HIS A 492 3.59 -15.88 -6.31
CA HIS A 492 4.40 -15.11 -7.27
C HIS A 492 5.88 -15.20 -6.90
N LEU A 493 6.62 -15.99 -7.65
CA LEU A 493 8.05 -16.24 -7.50
C LEU A 493 8.74 -15.83 -8.80
N LEU A 494 9.15 -14.56 -8.89
CA LEU A 494 9.83 -14.03 -10.09
C LEU A 494 11.35 -14.17 -9.94
N GLY A 495 11.96 -14.97 -10.80
CA GLY A 495 13.42 -15.10 -10.90
C GLY A 495 14.07 -15.84 -9.74
N PHE A 496 13.36 -16.77 -9.08
CA PHE A 496 13.89 -17.61 -8.00
C PHE A 496 14.74 -18.75 -8.59
N LEU A 497 16.02 -18.46 -8.85
CA LEU A 497 16.96 -19.33 -9.55
C LEU A 497 17.85 -20.19 -8.62
N LYS A 498 17.99 -19.80 -7.35
CA LYS A 498 18.90 -20.38 -6.35
C LYS A 498 18.14 -21.13 -5.24
N VAL A 499 17.00 -21.72 -5.58
CA VAL A 499 16.19 -22.50 -4.64
C VAL A 499 16.58 -23.98 -4.68
N PRO A 500 16.98 -24.60 -3.56
CA PRO A 500 17.28 -26.02 -3.51
C PRO A 500 16.06 -26.89 -3.83
N ALA A 501 16.31 -28.05 -4.44
CA ALA A 501 15.26 -29.02 -4.78
C ALA A 501 14.33 -29.37 -3.61
N ALA A 502 14.89 -29.49 -2.40
CA ALA A 502 14.13 -29.82 -1.19
C ALA A 502 13.07 -28.76 -0.84
N SER A 503 13.33 -27.48 -1.12
CA SER A 503 12.37 -26.39 -0.87
C SER A 503 11.24 -26.42 -1.89
N TRP A 504 11.56 -26.66 -3.17
CA TRP A 504 10.54 -26.90 -4.20
C TRP A 504 9.67 -28.13 -3.89
N GLU A 505 10.27 -29.19 -3.35
CA GLU A 505 9.54 -30.38 -2.91
C GLU A 505 8.59 -30.08 -1.74
N ARG A 506 9.04 -29.30 -0.75
CA ARG A 506 8.20 -28.84 0.37
C ARG A 506 7.04 -27.97 -0.13
N LEU A 507 7.30 -27.03 -1.04
CA LEU A 507 6.26 -26.19 -1.63
C LEU A 507 5.26 -27.04 -2.41
N GLY A 508 5.73 -27.96 -3.26
CA GLY A 508 4.88 -28.90 -3.99
C GLY A 508 3.99 -29.76 -3.07
N ALA A 509 4.55 -30.28 -1.98
CA ALA A 509 3.79 -31.03 -0.98
C ALA A 509 2.80 -30.15 -0.21
N GLY A 510 3.12 -28.88 0.04
CA GLY A 510 2.20 -27.88 0.59
C GLY A 510 1.01 -27.62 -0.34
N LEU A 511 1.28 -27.37 -1.63
CA LEU A 511 0.26 -27.19 -2.66
C LEU A 511 -0.59 -28.44 -2.84
N ALA A 512 -0.02 -29.64 -2.79
CA ALA A 512 -0.78 -30.88 -2.87
C ALA A 512 -1.78 -31.06 -1.72
N ARG A 513 -1.49 -30.48 -0.53
CA ARG A 513 -2.38 -30.53 0.65
C ARG A 513 -3.42 -29.41 0.67
N HIS A 514 -3.10 -28.24 0.10
CA HIS A 514 -3.88 -27.01 0.28
C HIS A 514 -4.23 -26.29 -1.03
N GLY A 515 -4.01 -26.95 -2.18
CA GLY A 515 -4.11 -26.36 -3.52
C GLY A 515 -5.50 -25.84 -3.90
N GLU A 516 -6.54 -26.20 -3.15
CA GLU A 516 -7.88 -25.62 -3.33
C GLU A 516 -7.91 -24.10 -3.06
N ARG A 517 -6.93 -23.55 -2.35
CA ARG A 517 -6.87 -22.11 -2.09
C ARG A 517 -6.14 -21.32 -3.18
N LEU A 518 -5.24 -21.99 -3.93
CA LEU A 518 -4.39 -21.32 -4.90
C LEU A 518 -5.19 -20.92 -6.15
N ARG A 519 -5.22 -19.62 -6.44
CA ARG A 519 -5.91 -19.01 -7.58
C ARG A 519 -4.96 -18.47 -8.65
N LYS A 520 -3.78 -18.02 -8.28
CA LYS A 520 -2.77 -17.53 -9.23
C LYS A 520 -1.42 -18.14 -8.91
N ALA A 521 -0.68 -18.56 -9.94
CA ALA A 521 0.69 -19.02 -9.81
C ALA A 521 1.54 -18.38 -10.92
N ASN A 522 2.53 -17.59 -10.54
CA ASN A 522 3.52 -17.01 -11.43
C ASN A 522 4.91 -17.45 -10.99
N LEU A 523 5.55 -18.28 -11.82
CA LEU A 523 6.85 -18.92 -11.63
C LEU A 523 7.84 -18.47 -12.71
N TYR A 524 7.71 -17.20 -13.15
CA TYR A 524 8.54 -16.64 -14.21
C TYR A 524 10.02 -16.86 -13.94
N SER A 525 10.69 -17.52 -14.88
CA SER A 525 12.14 -17.79 -14.85
C SER A 525 12.62 -18.59 -13.63
N CYS A 526 11.76 -19.34 -12.92
CA CYS A 526 12.20 -20.21 -11.81
C CYS A 526 13.06 -21.39 -12.28
N PHE A 527 12.83 -21.88 -13.50
CA PHE A 527 13.50 -23.04 -14.08
C PHE A 527 14.20 -22.67 -15.38
N ARG A 528 15.00 -21.60 -15.35
CA ARG A 528 15.75 -21.12 -16.51
C ARG A 528 17.17 -21.68 -16.53
N TRP A 529 17.69 -21.96 -17.71
CA TRP A 529 19.08 -22.36 -17.90
C TRP A 529 20.07 -21.20 -17.94
N GLY A 530 21.35 -21.55 -17.84
CA GLY A 530 22.46 -20.61 -18.00
C GLY A 530 22.99 -20.03 -16.70
N PHE A 531 22.29 -20.24 -15.57
CA PHE A 531 22.74 -19.74 -14.27
C PHE A 531 23.31 -20.84 -13.36
N HIS A 532 22.72 -22.04 -13.31
CA HIS A 532 23.22 -23.16 -12.49
C HIS A 532 22.86 -24.53 -13.10
N SER A 533 23.73 -25.54 -12.94
CA SER A 533 23.60 -26.88 -13.55
C SER A 533 22.51 -27.78 -12.95
N ASN A 534 21.67 -27.29 -12.03
CA ASN A 534 20.67 -28.08 -11.30
C ASN A 534 19.29 -27.39 -11.17
N SER A 535 19.00 -26.35 -11.96
CA SER A 535 17.78 -25.55 -11.78
C SER A 535 16.48 -26.36 -11.94
N GLY A 536 16.45 -27.44 -12.72
CA GLY A 536 15.27 -28.31 -12.86
C GLY A 536 14.94 -29.19 -11.64
N ALA A 537 15.80 -29.29 -10.63
CA ALA A 537 15.61 -30.18 -9.49
C ALA A 537 14.45 -29.70 -8.58
N GLY A 538 13.55 -30.61 -8.22
CA GLY A 538 12.35 -30.31 -7.40
C GLY A 538 11.12 -29.82 -8.20
N SER A 539 11.28 -29.44 -9.46
CA SER A 539 10.17 -29.04 -10.36
C SER A 539 9.07 -30.10 -10.45
N ARG A 540 9.43 -31.39 -10.42
CA ARG A 540 8.48 -32.50 -10.42
C ARG A 540 7.48 -32.43 -9.27
N ALA A 541 7.95 -32.21 -8.04
CA ALA A 541 7.07 -32.14 -6.88
C ALA A 541 6.21 -30.88 -6.92
N LEU A 542 6.78 -29.75 -7.38
CA LEU A 542 6.03 -28.51 -7.57
C LEU A 542 4.88 -28.68 -8.58
N LEU A 543 5.17 -29.25 -9.76
CA LEU A 543 4.17 -29.51 -10.79
C LEU A 543 3.11 -30.52 -10.34
N ALA A 544 3.50 -31.56 -9.60
CA ALA A 544 2.56 -32.50 -8.98
C ALA A 544 1.62 -31.80 -7.97
N GLY A 545 2.12 -30.79 -7.25
CA GLY A 545 1.32 -29.93 -6.39
C GLY A 545 0.34 -29.06 -7.18
N LEU A 546 0.83 -28.35 -8.21
CA LEU A 546 0.01 -27.49 -9.08
C LEU A 546 -1.07 -28.27 -9.85
N ALA A 547 -0.79 -29.52 -10.24
CA ALA A 547 -1.76 -30.40 -10.89
C ALA A 547 -3.03 -30.63 -10.04
N ARG A 548 -2.94 -30.46 -8.72
CA ARG A 548 -4.05 -30.63 -7.76
C ARG A 548 -4.80 -29.33 -7.45
N CYS A 549 -4.33 -28.17 -7.93
CA CYS A 549 -4.92 -26.86 -7.66
C CYS A 549 -6.13 -26.57 -8.56
N ARG A 550 -7.31 -27.11 -8.24
CA ARG A 550 -8.53 -26.99 -9.08
C ARG A 550 -9.08 -25.57 -9.25
N ASN A 551 -8.77 -24.68 -8.31
CA ASN A 551 -9.24 -23.28 -8.31
C ASN A 551 -8.24 -22.31 -8.96
N LEU A 552 -7.22 -22.83 -9.64
CA LEU A 552 -6.21 -22.05 -10.34
C LEU A 552 -6.85 -21.33 -11.54
N LYS A 553 -6.77 -20.01 -11.55
CA LYS A 553 -7.29 -19.09 -12.59
C LYS A 553 -6.20 -18.58 -13.52
N GLU A 554 -4.97 -18.48 -13.02
CA GLU A 554 -3.82 -17.98 -13.78
C GLU A 554 -2.58 -18.80 -13.48
N LEU A 555 -1.88 -19.22 -14.53
CA LEU A 555 -0.63 -19.98 -14.46
C LEU A 555 0.40 -19.37 -15.42
N VAL A 556 1.48 -18.80 -14.88
CA VAL A 556 2.59 -18.24 -15.66
C VAL A 556 3.85 -19.01 -15.31
N MET A 557 4.48 -19.61 -16.30
CA MET A 557 5.73 -20.37 -16.20
C MET A 557 6.71 -19.96 -17.31
N ASP A 558 6.71 -18.70 -17.71
CA ASP A 558 7.58 -18.24 -18.78
C ASP A 558 9.06 -18.47 -18.45
N PHE A 559 9.85 -18.78 -19.48
CA PHE A 559 11.29 -19.06 -19.40
C PHE A 559 11.65 -20.22 -18.45
N CYS A 560 10.78 -21.24 -18.37
CA CYS A 560 11.02 -22.46 -17.58
C CYS A 560 11.51 -23.63 -18.45
N ASP A 561 12.59 -23.44 -19.21
CA ASP A 561 13.13 -24.39 -20.18
C ASP A 561 14.03 -25.51 -19.60
N GLU A 562 14.24 -25.52 -18.27
CA GLU A 562 14.94 -26.59 -17.52
C GLU A 562 14.00 -27.58 -16.84
N VAL A 563 12.69 -27.44 -17.02
CA VAL A 563 11.74 -28.40 -16.45
C VAL A 563 11.85 -29.72 -17.23
N PRO A 564 12.30 -30.83 -16.61
CA PRO A 564 12.49 -32.08 -17.31
C PRO A 564 11.14 -32.68 -17.74
N ALA A 565 11.13 -33.46 -18.80
CA ALA A 565 9.94 -34.14 -19.31
C ALA A 565 9.18 -34.95 -18.24
N THR A 566 9.92 -35.56 -17.30
CA THR A 566 9.34 -36.31 -16.18
C THR A 566 8.58 -35.45 -15.18
N ALA A 567 8.91 -34.16 -15.05
CA ALA A 567 8.17 -33.22 -14.24
C ALA A 567 6.89 -32.76 -14.97
N TRP A 568 6.97 -32.47 -16.28
CA TRP A 568 5.79 -32.16 -17.10
C TRP A 568 4.76 -33.30 -17.10
N ALA A 569 5.21 -34.56 -17.05
CA ALA A 569 4.34 -35.73 -16.97
C ALA A 569 3.42 -35.73 -15.74
N GLU A 570 3.78 -35.03 -14.65
CA GLU A 570 2.91 -34.87 -13.47
C GLU A 570 1.66 -34.04 -13.78
N LEU A 571 1.69 -33.19 -14.82
CA LEU A 571 0.53 -32.43 -15.28
C LEU A 571 -0.45 -33.27 -16.11
N ARG A 572 -0.08 -34.48 -16.54
CA ARG A 572 -0.93 -35.33 -17.39
C ARG A 572 -2.33 -35.53 -16.84
N ALA A 573 -2.48 -35.60 -15.51
CA ALA A 573 -3.76 -35.78 -14.82
C ALA A 573 -4.35 -34.47 -14.27
N ALA A 574 -3.72 -33.33 -14.50
CA ALA A 574 -4.16 -32.04 -13.97
C ALA A 574 -5.50 -31.60 -14.57
N GLU A 575 -6.38 -31.05 -13.73
CA GLU A 575 -7.65 -30.48 -14.14
C GLU A 575 -7.76 -29.07 -13.55
N TRP A 576 -7.73 -28.05 -14.41
CA TRP A 576 -7.87 -26.65 -13.99
C TRP A 576 -9.15 -26.03 -14.55
N PRO A 577 -10.33 -26.41 -14.01
CA PRO A 577 -11.63 -25.97 -14.54
C PRO A 577 -11.81 -24.44 -14.49
N GLU A 578 -11.15 -23.74 -13.57
CA GLU A 578 -11.21 -22.28 -13.45
C GLU A 578 -10.11 -21.53 -14.22
N LEU A 579 -9.19 -22.22 -14.91
CA LEU A 579 -8.03 -21.58 -15.54
C LEU A 579 -8.46 -20.73 -16.73
N ARG A 580 -8.15 -19.43 -16.66
CA ARG A 580 -8.46 -18.43 -17.70
C ARG A 580 -7.24 -17.97 -18.46
N LYS A 581 -6.09 -17.87 -17.79
CA LYS A 581 -4.85 -17.40 -18.40
C LYS A 581 -3.74 -18.41 -18.16
N ALA A 582 -2.98 -18.72 -19.21
CA ALA A 582 -1.80 -19.55 -19.10
C ALA A 582 -0.67 -19.00 -19.98
N SER A 583 0.55 -18.94 -19.44
CA SER A 583 1.72 -18.47 -20.18
C SER A 583 2.89 -19.42 -19.94
N PHE A 584 3.48 -19.91 -21.03
CA PHE A 584 4.61 -20.84 -21.07
C PHE A 584 5.63 -20.36 -22.10
N ARG A 585 5.78 -19.05 -22.25
CA ARG A 585 6.69 -18.45 -23.22
C ARG A 585 8.09 -19.01 -23.03
N TRP A 586 8.75 -19.44 -24.10
CA TRP A 586 10.10 -20.02 -24.03
C TRP A 586 10.21 -21.19 -23.03
N CYS A 587 9.18 -22.02 -22.86
CA CYS A 587 9.31 -23.29 -22.13
C CYS A 587 9.86 -24.42 -23.01
N PHE A 588 9.58 -24.37 -24.31
CA PHE A 588 9.92 -25.44 -25.26
C PHE A 588 10.70 -24.91 -26.49
N PRO A 589 11.90 -24.32 -26.31
CA PRO A 589 12.68 -23.77 -27.42
C PRO A 589 13.37 -24.88 -28.24
N SER A 590 13.40 -24.75 -29.58
CA SER A 590 14.04 -25.71 -30.50
C SER A 590 15.56 -25.76 -30.38
N SER A 591 16.16 -24.72 -29.80
CA SER A 591 17.60 -24.63 -29.54
C SER A 591 18.12 -25.70 -28.57
N ARG A 592 17.23 -26.52 -27.98
CA ARG A 592 17.59 -27.59 -27.04
C ARG A 592 17.31 -28.98 -27.56
N SER A 593 18.23 -29.89 -27.26
CA SER A 593 17.99 -31.33 -27.37
C SER A 593 16.84 -31.73 -26.45
N GLY A 594 15.75 -32.27 -27.02
CA GLY A 594 14.56 -32.65 -26.24
C GLY A 594 13.66 -31.47 -25.86
N GLY A 595 13.84 -30.28 -26.45
CA GLY A 595 13.09 -29.07 -26.09
C GLY A 595 11.57 -29.18 -26.19
N GLY A 596 11.03 -30.16 -26.92
CA GLY A 596 9.59 -30.44 -27.00
C GLY A 596 9.06 -31.49 -26.03
N GLU A 597 9.93 -32.18 -25.28
CA GLU A 597 9.52 -33.27 -24.39
C GLU A 597 8.66 -32.76 -23.23
N GLY A 598 7.56 -33.45 -22.94
CA GLY A 598 6.59 -33.03 -21.91
C GLY A 598 5.51 -32.05 -22.39
N SER A 599 5.67 -31.41 -23.56
CA SER A 599 4.65 -30.52 -24.13
C SER A 599 3.29 -31.21 -24.33
N GLN A 600 3.29 -32.50 -24.67
CA GLN A 600 2.08 -33.32 -24.78
C GLN A 600 1.30 -33.41 -23.47
N ASP A 601 1.99 -33.60 -22.35
CA ASP A 601 1.37 -33.72 -21.03
C ASP A 601 0.79 -32.37 -20.58
N LEU A 602 1.50 -31.27 -20.85
CA LEU A 602 1.02 -29.91 -20.60
C LEU A 602 -0.20 -29.55 -21.46
N LEU A 603 -0.13 -29.77 -22.79
CA LEU A 603 -1.25 -29.48 -23.68
C LEU A 603 -2.47 -30.33 -23.33
N SER A 604 -2.27 -31.60 -22.97
CA SER A 604 -3.36 -32.46 -22.48
C SER A 604 -4.04 -31.87 -21.24
N ALA A 605 -3.28 -31.29 -20.31
CA ALA A 605 -3.82 -30.58 -19.14
C ALA A 605 -4.64 -29.34 -19.53
N LEU A 606 -4.05 -28.47 -20.36
CA LEU A 606 -4.72 -27.25 -20.81
C LEU A 606 -5.96 -27.55 -21.65
N GLY A 607 -5.99 -28.62 -22.44
CA GLY A 607 -7.16 -29.03 -23.24
C GLY A 607 -8.41 -29.34 -22.41
N ARG A 608 -8.23 -29.62 -21.10
CA ARG A 608 -9.33 -29.81 -20.13
C ARG A 608 -9.82 -28.49 -19.52
N SER A 609 -9.09 -27.39 -19.66
CA SER A 609 -9.42 -26.06 -19.13
C SER A 609 -10.36 -25.31 -20.07
N LYS A 610 -11.67 -25.58 -19.98
CA LYS A 610 -12.69 -24.98 -20.88
C LYS A 610 -12.88 -23.46 -20.70
N GLN A 611 -12.37 -22.89 -19.62
CA GLN A 611 -12.44 -21.46 -19.33
C GLN A 611 -11.24 -20.67 -19.86
N LEU A 612 -10.31 -21.31 -20.59
CA LEU A 612 -9.09 -20.67 -21.05
C LEU A 612 -9.41 -19.56 -22.08
N GLU A 613 -9.07 -18.32 -21.73
CA GLU A 613 -9.30 -17.10 -22.49
C GLU A 613 -8.01 -16.61 -23.17
N ALA A 614 -6.85 -16.85 -22.55
CA ALA A 614 -5.55 -16.45 -23.10
C ALA A 614 -4.51 -17.55 -22.87
N VAL A 615 -3.78 -17.88 -23.93
CA VAL A 615 -2.60 -18.74 -23.87
C VAL A 615 -1.42 -18.11 -24.59
N ASN A 616 -0.23 -18.27 -24.03
CA ASN A 616 1.01 -17.76 -24.62
C ASN A 616 2.08 -18.85 -24.65
N PHE A 617 2.40 -19.30 -25.85
CA PHE A 617 3.47 -20.23 -26.21
C PHE A 617 4.51 -19.55 -27.11
N ASP A 618 4.64 -18.22 -27.02
CA ASP A 618 5.65 -17.48 -27.79
C ASP A 618 7.03 -18.13 -27.58
N LEU A 619 7.78 -18.31 -28.67
CA LEU A 619 9.12 -18.93 -28.66
C LEU A 619 9.14 -20.38 -28.13
N CYS A 620 8.06 -21.15 -28.35
CA CYS A 620 7.97 -22.59 -28.07
C CYS A 620 7.92 -23.43 -29.35
N ASP A 621 8.89 -23.20 -30.23
CA ASP A 621 9.00 -23.82 -31.55
C ASP A 621 9.37 -25.31 -31.52
N ALA A 622 9.76 -25.88 -30.36
CA ALA A 622 10.01 -27.31 -30.22
C ALA A 622 8.72 -28.14 -29.97
N ILE A 623 7.55 -27.53 -29.77
CA ILE A 623 6.31 -28.27 -29.56
C ILE A 623 5.94 -29.00 -30.86
N PRO A 624 5.98 -30.35 -30.89
CA PRO A 624 5.71 -31.08 -32.11
C PRO A 624 4.23 -30.98 -32.49
N ASP A 625 3.93 -30.94 -33.78
CA ASP A 625 2.57 -30.92 -34.32
C ASP A 625 1.68 -32.06 -33.74
N ALA A 626 2.27 -33.24 -33.50
CA ALA A 626 1.58 -34.35 -32.84
C ALA A 626 1.02 -34.00 -31.45
N ALA A 627 1.65 -33.08 -30.70
CA ALA A 627 1.18 -32.62 -29.40
C ALA A 627 -0.04 -31.69 -29.52
N TRP A 628 -0.04 -30.79 -30.50
CA TRP A 628 -1.19 -29.94 -30.80
C TRP A 628 -2.42 -30.75 -31.23
N LYS A 629 -2.19 -31.82 -32.01
CA LYS A 629 -3.24 -32.75 -32.44
C LYS A 629 -3.90 -33.54 -31.30
N LEU A 630 -3.32 -33.57 -30.10
CA LEU A 630 -3.94 -34.20 -28.92
C LEU A 630 -5.12 -33.38 -28.37
N LEU A 631 -5.13 -32.07 -28.62
CA LEU A 631 -6.23 -31.21 -28.21
C LEU A 631 -7.45 -31.50 -29.09
N ALA A 632 -8.62 -31.71 -28.48
CA ALA A 632 -9.86 -31.88 -29.23
C ALA A 632 -10.29 -30.56 -29.90
N ASP A 633 -11.11 -30.64 -30.95
CA ASP A 633 -11.72 -29.47 -31.57
C ASP A 633 -12.63 -28.77 -30.56
N GLY A 634 -12.56 -27.43 -30.48
CA GLY A 634 -13.21 -26.67 -29.42
C GLY A 634 -12.66 -26.95 -28.03
N ALA A 635 -11.37 -27.33 -27.91
CA ALA A 635 -10.71 -27.49 -26.62
C ALA A 635 -10.83 -26.22 -25.75
N TRP A 636 -10.70 -25.04 -26.36
CA TRP A 636 -10.67 -23.73 -25.71
C TRP A 636 -11.72 -22.79 -26.32
N PRO A 637 -13.02 -23.00 -26.03
CA PRO A 637 -14.11 -22.26 -26.68
C PRO A 637 -14.16 -20.76 -26.35
N ARG A 638 -13.37 -20.31 -25.37
CA ARG A 638 -13.28 -18.90 -24.95
C ARG A 638 -11.97 -18.23 -25.33
N LEU A 639 -11.13 -18.89 -26.12
CA LEU A 639 -9.79 -18.41 -26.44
C LEU A 639 -9.82 -17.14 -27.29
N ARG A 640 -9.40 -16.03 -26.70
CA ARG A 640 -9.28 -14.72 -27.35
C ARG A 640 -7.85 -14.46 -27.82
N LEU A 641 -6.86 -14.78 -26.97
CA LEU A 641 -5.44 -14.56 -27.23
C LEU A 641 -4.68 -15.89 -27.27
N ALA A 642 -3.91 -16.13 -28.34
CA ALA A 642 -3.24 -17.40 -28.60
C ALA A 642 -1.85 -17.21 -29.20
N THR A 643 -0.99 -16.47 -28.51
CA THR A 643 0.37 -16.18 -28.99
C THR A 643 1.20 -17.46 -29.05
N GLY A 644 1.92 -17.70 -30.15
CA GLY A 644 2.76 -18.89 -30.33
C GLY A 644 2.01 -20.21 -30.57
N VAL A 645 0.68 -20.19 -30.68
CA VAL A 645 -0.11 -21.35 -31.16
C VAL A 645 -0.09 -21.35 -32.69
N PRO A 646 0.29 -22.45 -33.36
CA PRO A 646 0.29 -22.50 -34.82
C PRO A 646 -1.11 -22.22 -35.38
N GLU A 647 -1.16 -21.44 -36.47
CA GLU A 647 -2.42 -20.94 -37.04
C GLU A 647 -3.40 -22.05 -37.41
N GLU A 648 -2.89 -23.17 -37.96
CA GLU A 648 -3.68 -24.35 -38.32
C GLU A 648 -4.45 -24.97 -37.14
N HIS A 649 -3.96 -24.79 -35.90
CA HIS A 649 -4.62 -25.28 -34.70
C HIS A 649 -5.51 -24.22 -34.05
N ARG A 650 -5.23 -22.92 -34.23
CA ARG A 650 -5.91 -21.82 -33.54
C ARG A 650 -7.43 -21.84 -33.73
N GLU A 651 -7.89 -21.93 -34.96
CA GLU A 651 -9.33 -21.97 -35.30
C GLU A 651 -9.99 -23.28 -34.83
N ARG A 652 -9.29 -24.40 -35.02
CA ARG A 652 -9.75 -25.72 -34.56
C ARG A 652 -9.98 -25.74 -33.05
N LEU A 653 -9.11 -25.09 -32.27
CA LEU A 653 -9.15 -25.08 -30.80
C LEU A 653 -10.23 -24.16 -30.23
N ARG A 654 -10.55 -23.05 -30.89
CA ARG A 654 -11.74 -22.23 -30.56
C ARG A 654 -13.03 -23.01 -30.81
N GLY A 655 -13.01 -23.91 -31.80
CA GLY A 655 -14.19 -24.63 -32.26
C GLY A 655 -15.11 -23.71 -33.07
N ALA A 656 -15.99 -24.30 -33.88
CA ALA A 656 -16.94 -23.58 -34.74
C ALA A 656 -18.07 -22.89 -33.97
N SER A 657 -17.79 -22.33 -32.79
CA SER A 657 -18.74 -21.64 -31.94
C SER A 657 -19.12 -20.29 -32.56
N LEU A 658 -20.02 -20.37 -33.53
CA LEU A 658 -21.20 -19.54 -33.74
C LEU A 658 -21.03 -18.05 -33.42
N ASP A 659 -20.99 -17.27 -34.49
CA ASP A 659 -21.31 -15.84 -34.62
C ASP A 659 -22.71 -15.47 -34.05
N ILE A 660 -23.00 -15.78 -32.80
CA ILE A 660 -24.27 -15.40 -32.15
C ILE A 660 -24.16 -14.03 -31.48
N GLU A 661 -22.97 -13.50 -31.18
CA GLU A 661 -22.83 -12.15 -30.61
C GLU A 661 -22.72 -11.03 -31.66
N ALA A 662 -22.52 -11.35 -32.94
CA ALA A 662 -22.54 -10.36 -34.03
C ALA A 662 -23.95 -10.07 -34.60
N ALA A 663 -24.96 -10.88 -34.24
CA ALA A 663 -26.33 -10.74 -34.74
C ALA A 663 -27.23 -9.79 -33.93
N GLY A 664 -26.69 -9.14 -32.88
CA GLY A 664 -27.45 -8.26 -31.98
C GLY A 664 -27.63 -6.81 -32.44
N GLU A 665 -26.91 -6.34 -33.46
CA GLU A 665 -26.89 -4.90 -33.79
C GLU A 665 -27.05 -4.54 -35.28
N VAL A 666 -27.33 -5.50 -36.16
CA VAL A 666 -27.60 -5.20 -37.59
C VAL A 666 -28.87 -5.91 -38.06
N ALA A 667 -29.99 -5.56 -37.44
CA ALA A 667 -31.33 -5.81 -37.98
C ALA A 667 -31.93 -4.50 -38.52
N SER A 668 -31.34 -3.98 -39.60
CA SER A 668 -32.05 -3.14 -40.58
C SER A 668 -31.23 -3.02 -41.86
N SER A 669 -31.50 -3.89 -42.83
CA SER A 669 -31.54 -3.54 -44.26
C SER A 669 -31.69 -4.85 -45.05
N THR A 670 -32.90 -5.09 -45.53
CA THR A 670 -33.29 -6.23 -46.36
C THR A 670 -33.22 -5.82 -47.83
N GLU A 671 -32.61 -6.69 -48.64
CA GLU A 671 -32.86 -6.98 -50.08
C GLU A 671 -32.66 -5.91 -51.17
N LEU A 672 -31.75 -6.19 -52.13
CA LEU A 672 -32.12 -6.54 -53.52
C LEU A 672 -30.91 -7.01 -54.39
N GLN A 673 -31.14 -8.14 -55.04
CA GLN A 673 -30.57 -8.81 -56.23
C GLN A 673 -29.36 -8.28 -57.07
N GLU A 674 -28.56 -9.29 -57.47
CA GLU A 674 -27.97 -9.65 -58.78
C GLU A 674 -26.82 -8.88 -59.48
N HIS A 675 -25.86 -9.72 -59.90
CA HIS A 675 -24.98 -9.71 -61.08
C HIS A 675 -24.46 -8.38 -61.65
N GLY A 676 -23.16 -8.15 -61.44
CA GLY A 676 -22.36 -7.27 -62.30
C GLY A 676 -21.05 -6.88 -61.66
N ALA A 677 -19.95 -7.52 -62.07
CA ALA A 677 -18.60 -7.10 -61.71
C ALA A 677 -18.34 -5.65 -62.13
N LYS A 678 -18.16 -4.77 -61.15
CA LYS A 678 -17.41 -3.52 -61.26
C LYS A 678 -16.60 -3.36 -59.99
N GLN A 679 -15.28 -3.29 -60.14
CA GLN A 679 -14.37 -2.89 -59.07
C GLN A 679 -14.90 -1.61 -58.44
N VAL A 680 -15.36 -1.71 -57.19
CA VAL A 680 -15.61 -0.56 -56.35
C VAL A 680 -14.23 -0.03 -55.95
N PRO A 681 -13.90 1.24 -56.20
CA PRO A 681 -12.68 1.82 -55.67
C PRO A 681 -12.80 1.78 -54.15
N MET A 682 -11.95 0.96 -53.51
CA MET A 682 -11.72 1.04 -52.08
C MET A 682 -11.21 2.45 -51.79
N HIS A 683 -12.08 3.33 -51.32
CA HIS A 683 -11.62 4.52 -50.62
C HIS A 683 -10.86 4.02 -49.39
N PRO A 684 -9.57 4.37 -49.23
CA PRO A 684 -8.80 3.83 -48.13
C PRO A 684 -9.41 4.37 -46.84
N ALA A 685 -9.96 3.46 -46.04
CA ALA A 685 -10.16 3.74 -44.62
C ALA A 685 -8.80 4.21 -44.06
N PHE A 686 -8.81 5.25 -43.23
CA PHE A 686 -7.60 5.78 -42.61
C PHE A 686 -6.96 4.70 -41.74
N VAL A 687 -6.02 3.94 -42.29
CA VAL A 687 -5.19 3.00 -41.52
C VAL A 687 -4.15 3.82 -40.78
N THR A 688 -4.38 4.06 -39.50
CA THR A 688 -3.50 4.86 -38.64
C THR A 688 -2.48 3.99 -37.88
N SER A 689 -2.80 2.73 -37.60
CA SER A 689 -1.91 1.79 -36.92
C SER A 689 -1.93 0.43 -37.61
N VAL A 690 -0.75 -0.14 -37.86
CA VAL A 690 -0.56 -1.47 -38.44
C VAL A 690 0.21 -2.33 -37.43
N LEU A 691 -0.48 -3.29 -36.83
CA LEU A 691 0.07 -4.26 -35.89
C LEU A 691 0.08 -5.64 -36.57
N MET A 692 1.26 -6.12 -36.93
CA MET A 692 1.42 -7.45 -37.53
C MET A 692 2.40 -8.28 -36.68
N PRO A 693 1.92 -8.91 -35.60
CA PRO A 693 2.76 -9.73 -34.74
C PRO A 693 3.31 -10.97 -35.46
N ASP A 694 2.60 -11.44 -36.51
CA ASP A 694 2.99 -12.56 -37.38
C ASP A 694 3.35 -12.07 -38.82
N ALA A 695 3.91 -10.86 -38.94
CA ALA A 695 4.16 -10.17 -40.22
C ALA A 695 4.90 -11.01 -41.28
N ALA A 696 5.78 -11.92 -40.83
CA ALA A 696 6.59 -12.74 -41.71
C ALA A 696 5.72 -13.53 -42.71
N LEU A 697 4.62 -14.15 -42.28
CA LEU A 697 3.83 -15.01 -43.14
C LEU A 697 3.01 -14.21 -44.17
N GLU A 698 2.35 -13.14 -43.73
CA GLU A 698 1.51 -12.30 -44.59
C GLU A 698 2.35 -11.53 -45.63
N VAL A 699 3.50 -11.00 -45.22
CA VAL A 699 4.43 -10.30 -46.11
C VAL A 699 5.18 -11.28 -47.03
N GLN A 700 5.43 -12.51 -46.60
CA GLN A 700 5.95 -13.55 -47.49
C GLN A 700 4.97 -13.93 -48.58
N GLN A 701 3.69 -14.04 -48.24
CA GLN A 701 2.65 -14.39 -49.20
C GLN A 701 2.41 -13.25 -50.21
N ASP A 702 2.53 -12.00 -49.76
CA ASP A 702 2.48 -10.82 -50.63
C ASP A 702 3.70 -9.90 -50.40
N GLY A 703 4.75 -10.12 -51.20
CA GLY A 703 5.96 -9.28 -51.18
C GLY A 703 5.74 -7.82 -51.61
N ASN A 704 4.51 -7.41 -51.97
CA ASN A 704 4.15 -6.01 -52.21
C ASN A 704 3.38 -5.38 -51.04
N LEU A 705 3.02 -6.13 -50.01
CA LEU A 705 2.26 -5.61 -48.87
C LEU A 705 3.02 -4.49 -48.13
N LEU A 706 4.29 -4.70 -47.78
CA LEU A 706 5.11 -3.67 -47.15
C LEU A 706 5.32 -2.43 -48.05
N PRO A 707 5.71 -2.58 -49.34
CA PRO A 707 5.70 -1.47 -50.29
C PRO A 707 4.34 -0.76 -50.42
N ALA A 708 3.22 -1.46 -50.30
CA ALA A 708 1.90 -0.84 -50.36
C ALA A 708 1.62 -0.01 -49.09
N LEU A 709 1.96 -0.54 -47.91
CA LEU A 709 1.85 0.17 -46.64
C LEU A 709 2.68 1.46 -46.59
N ALA A 710 3.85 1.46 -47.23
CA ALA A 710 4.67 2.67 -47.38
C ALA A 710 3.94 3.80 -48.12
N HIS A 711 2.99 3.50 -49.01
CA HIS A 711 2.20 4.49 -49.72
C HIS A 711 0.96 4.96 -48.97
N CYS A 712 0.64 4.37 -47.81
CA CYS A 712 -0.52 4.78 -47.03
C CYS A 712 -0.18 6.08 -46.26
N PRO A 713 -0.78 7.25 -46.64
CA PRO A 713 -0.39 8.54 -46.09
C PRO A 713 -0.77 8.75 -44.61
N GLY A 714 -1.46 7.78 -44.01
CA GLY A 714 -1.99 7.86 -42.64
C GLY A 714 -1.32 6.96 -41.63
N VAL A 715 -0.34 6.11 -42.00
CA VAL A 715 0.25 5.16 -41.05
C VAL A 715 1.11 5.92 -40.04
N GLU A 716 0.62 6.02 -38.81
CA GLU A 716 1.32 6.62 -37.67
C GLU A 716 2.08 5.58 -36.87
N GLU A 717 1.68 4.31 -36.90
CA GLU A 717 2.34 3.21 -36.19
C GLU A 717 2.58 1.99 -37.09
N LEU A 718 3.81 1.49 -37.09
CA LEU A 718 4.21 0.29 -37.82
C LEU A 718 4.95 -0.65 -36.87
N ILE A 719 4.30 -1.75 -36.49
CA ILE A 719 4.86 -2.73 -35.56
C ILE A 719 4.93 -4.08 -36.26
N LEU A 720 6.14 -4.45 -36.67
CA LEU A 720 6.49 -5.71 -37.30
C LEU A 720 7.52 -6.43 -36.42
N ASN A 721 7.09 -7.31 -35.54
CA ASN A 721 8.03 -8.04 -34.68
C ASN A 721 8.30 -9.43 -35.25
N TRP A 722 9.48 -9.97 -34.96
CA TRP A 722 9.90 -11.34 -35.28
C TRP A 722 9.86 -11.69 -36.77
N CYS A 723 10.14 -10.70 -37.63
CA CYS A 723 9.98 -10.82 -39.06
C CYS A 723 11.25 -11.31 -39.80
N GLU A 724 11.94 -12.28 -39.20
CA GLU A 724 13.24 -12.78 -39.66
C GLU A 724 13.21 -13.43 -41.04
N ASP A 725 12.04 -13.92 -41.47
CA ASP A 725 11.91 -14.56 -42.77
C ASP A 725 11.51 -13.61 -43.92
N ILE A 726 11.31 -12.31 -43.68
CA ILE A 726 11.02 -11.36 -44.77
C ILE A 726 12.27 -11.21 -45.64
N PRO A 727 12.22 -11.50 -46.95
CA PRO A 727 13.39 -11.45 -47.82
C PRO A 727 13.98 -10.04 -47.95
N ALA A 728 15.30 -9.93 -48.09
CA ALA A 728 16.03 -8.67 -48.30
C ALA A 728 15.40 -7.77 -49.38
N ALA A 729 15.00 -8.34 -50.52
CA ALA A 729 14.39 -7.60 -51.63
C ALA A 729 13.09 -6.85 -51.26
N VAL A 730 12.34 -7.32 -50.26
CA VAL A 730 11.14 -6.64 -49.78
C VAL A 730 11.52 -5.38 -48.98
N TRP A 731 12.54 -5.48 -48.13
CA TRP A 731 13.08 -4.36 -47.37
C TRP A 731 13.74 -3.31 -48.27
N GLU A 732 14.51 -3.73 -49.28
CA GLU A 732 15.14 -2.83 -50.26
C GLU A 732 14.11 -1.98 -51.01
N LYS A 733 12.99 -2.59 -51.40
CA LYS A 733 11.89 -1.89 -52.10
C LYS A 733 11.29 -0.75 -51.28
N LEU A 734 11.31 -0.82 -49.95
CA LEU A 734 10.85 0.28 -49.09
C LEU A 734 11.72 1.53 -49.25
N GLY A 735 13.03 1.36 -49.42
CA GLY A 735 13.98 2.46 -49.54
C GLY A 735 13.84 3.26 -50.85
N GLY A 736 13.38 2.61 -51.92
CA GLY A 736 13.17 3.24 -53.23
C GLY A 736 11.92 4.12 -53.33
N GLN A 737 11.07 4.15 -52.31
CA GLN A 737 9.82 4.90 -52.32
C GLN A 737 9.99 6.23 -51.58
N GLY A 738 10.09 7.31 -52.36
CA GLY A 738 10.55 8.63 -51.91
C GLY A 738 9.68 9.32 -50.85
N GLU A 739 8.44 8.88 -50.64
CA GLU A 739 7.50 9.50 -49.69
C GLU A 739 6.99 8.54 -48.60
N ALA A 740 7.64 7.38 -48.44
CA ALA A 740 7.22 6.39 -47.46
C ALA A 740 7.21 6.97 -46.02
N PHE A 741 6.16 6.66 -45.25
CA PHE A 741 6.10 6.83 -43.79
C PHE A 741 6.24 8.27 -43.24
N GLN A 742 5.84 9.30 -43.99
CA GLN A 742 5.92 10.70 -43.52
C GLN A 742 5.19 10.97 -42.20
N GLN A 743 4.10 10.24 -41.92
CA GLN A 743 3.32 10.37 -40.68
C GLN A 743 3.73 9.39 -39.57
N LEU A 744 4.74 8.54 -39.81
CA LEU A 744 5.11 7.50 -38.86
C LEU A 744 5.69 8.10 -37.58
N ARG A 745 5.02 7.82 -36.47
CA ARG A 745 5.39 8.23 -35.11
C ARG A 745 6.00 7.09 -34.32
N LYS A 746 5.59 5.85 -34.56
CA LYS A 746 6.10 4.68 -33.86
C LYS A 746 6.47 3.58 -34.83
N ALA A 747 7.67 3.03 -34.66
CA ALA A 747 8.17 1.93 -35.47
C ALA A 747 8.81 0.87 -34.57
N SER A 748 8.41 -0.39 -34.75
CA SER A 748 8.98 -1.52 -34.01
C SER A 748 9.28 -2.67 -34.96
N PHE A 749 10.54 -3.12 -34.96
CA PHE A 749 11.09 -4.17 -35.82
C PHE A 749 11.83 -5.24 -34.99
N ARG A 750 11.33 -5.52 -33.78
CA ARG A 750 12.04 -6.34 -32.80
C ARG A 750 12.30 -7.74 -33.36
N GLY A 751 13.55 -8.15 -33.39
CA GLY A 751 13.98 -9.48 -33.82
C GLY A 751 13.91 -9.74 -35.32
N CYS A 752 13.54 -8.75 -36.15
CA CYS A 752 13.47 -8.94 -37.61
C CYS A 752 14.83 -9.13 -38.28
N PHE A 753 15.89 -8.60 -37.67
CA PHE A 753 17.24 -8.59 -38.25
C PHE A 753 18.23 -9.34 -37.37
N ARG A 754 17.87 -10.56 -36.93
CA ARG A 754 18.82 -11.47 -36.28
C ARG A 754 19.84 -12.02 -37.28
N ASP A 755 20.88 -12.69 -36.81
CA ASP A 755 21.99 -13.16 -37.66
C ASP A 755 21.57 -14.15 -38.74
N ASN A 756 20.47 -14.85 -38.52
CA ASN A 756 19.87 -15.82 -39.45
C ASN A 756 18.71 -15.23 -40.27
N SER A 757 18.43 -13.93 -40.16
CA SER A 757 17.33 -13.33 -40.91
C SER A 757 17.63 -13.29 -42.42
N LYS A 758 16.62 -13.62 -43.23
CA LYS A 758 16.68 -13.49 -44.69
C LYS A 758 16.63 -12.02 -45.15
N GLY A 759 16.29 -11.12 -44.23
CA GLY A 759 16.06 -9.70 -44.47
C GLY A 759 17.24 -8.79 -44.16
N ALA A 760 18.25 -9.26 -43.40
CA ALA A 760 19.38 -8.46 -42.92
C ALA A 760 20.07 -7.60 -44.00
N GLU A 761 20.40 -8.20 -45.14
CA GLU A 761 21.06 -7.48 -46.25
C GLU A 761 20.19 -6.37 -46.85
N GLY A 762 18.86 -6.53 -46.78
CA GLY A 762 17.91 -5.54 -47.28
C GLY A 762 17.56 -4.44 -46.27
N ALA A 763 18.06 -4.51 -45.03
CA ALA A 763 17.76 -3.55 -43.97
C ALA A 763 18.09 -2.11 -44.36
N GLY A 764 19.05 -1.89 -45.28
CA GLY A 764 19.36 -0.56 -45.83
C GLY A 764 18.14 0.13 -46.46
N GLY A 765 17.24 -0.61 -47.12
CA GLY A 765 16.01 -0.05 -47.66
C GLY A 765 15.05 0.42 -46.57
N LEU A 766 14.87 -0.37 -45.50
CA LEU A 766 14.08 0.05 -44.34
C LEU A 766 14.67 1.28 -43.66
N LEU A 767 15.97 1.25 -43.39
CA LEU A 767 16.67 2.35 -42.71
C LEU A 767 16.65 3.63 -43.56
N SER A 768 16.74 3.52 -44.88
CA SER A 768 16.56 4.64 -45.80
C SER A 768 15.14 5.21 -45.78
N ALA A 769 14.12 4.37 -45.59
CA ALA A 769 12.75 4.84 -45.41
C ALA A 769 12.57 5.53 -44.04
N LEU A 770 13.11 4.94 -42.97
CA LEU A 770 13.03 5.51 -41.62
C LEU A 770 13.79 6.83 -41.50
N SER A 771 14.92 7.01 -42.20
CA SER A 771 15.68 8.27 -42.17
C SER A 771 14.85 9.48 -42.61
N ARG A 772 13.82 9.24 -43.43
CA ARG A 772 12.89 10.27 -43.95
C ARG A 772 11.70 10.57 -43.02
N CYS A 773 11.52 9.82 -41.93
CA CYS A 773 10.39 9.96 -41.02
C CYS A 773 10.58 11.13 -40.04
N GLN A 774 10.07 12.32 -40.36
CA GLN A 774 10.23 13.53 -39.52
C GLN A 774 9.39 13.52 -38.24
N HIS A 775 8.41 12.62 -38.14
CA HIS A 775 7.48 12.51 -37.02
C HIS A 775 7.77 11.35 -36.07
N LEU A 776 8.83 10.57 -36.34
CA LEU A 776 9.21 9.41 -35.55
C LEU A 776 9.55 9.83 -34.11
N GLN A 777 8.87 9.21 -33.16
CA GLN A 777 8.97 9.43 -31.71
C GLN A 777 9.49 8.19 -31.00
N ASP A 778 9.08 6.99 -31.43
CA ASP A 778 9.43 5.71 -30.79
C ASP A 778 10.00 4.76 -31.85
N LEU A 779 11.23 4.29 -31.62
CA LEU A 779 11.92 3.32 -32.47
C LEU A 779 12.42 2.14 -31.63
N ASP A 780 11.85 0.96 -31.85
CA ASP A 780 12.32 -0.29 -31.26
C ASP A 780 12.89 -1.22 -32.35
N MET A 781 14.21 -1.43 -32.32
CA MET A 781 14.92 -2.34 -33.22
C MET A 781 15.59 -3.48 -32.43
N ARG A 782 15.14 -3.81 -31.22
CA ARG A 782 15.78 -4.80 -30.36
C ARG A 782 16.07 -6.11 -31.10
N GLY A 783 17.29 -6.64 -30.97
CA GLY A 783 17.72 -7.90 -31.60
C GLY A 783 18.09 -7.75 -33.08
N CYS A 784 18.70 -6.63 -33.46
CA CYS A 784 19.07 -6.30 -34.84
C CYS A 784 20.56 -6.55 -35.20
N VAL A 785 21.14 -7.61 -34.65
CA VAL A 785 22.54 -8.03 -34.83
C VAL A 785 22.96 -8.23 -36.30
N GLY A 786 22.03 -8.64 -37.16
CA GLY A 786 22.28 -8.94 -38.57
C GLY A 786 22.39 -7.70 -39.48
N ILE A 787 22.04 -6.50 -39.02
CA ILE A 787 22.08 -5.29 -39.86
C ILE A 787 23.54 -4.92 -40.17
N PRO A 788 23.95 -4.85 -41.45
CA PRO A 788 25.32 -4.53 -41.82
C PRO A 788 25.67 -3.06 -41.55
N ALA A 789 26.94 -2.78 -41.28
CA ALA A 789 27.42 -1.42 -40.98
C ALA A 789 27.04 -0.39 -42.07
N ALA A 790 27.06 -0.76 -43.34
CA ALA A 790 26.68 0.14 -44.45
C ALA A 790 25.23 0.64 -44.34
N ALA A 791 24.30 -0.21 -43.89
CA ALA A 791 22.89 0.16 -43.72
C ALA A 791 22.71 1.17 -42.58
N TRP A 792 23.40 0.98 -41.45
CA TRP A 792 23.43 1.96 -40.35
C TRP A 792 24.06 3.29 -40.76
N GLN A 793 25.14 3.26 -41.54
CA GLN A 793 25.79 4.47 -42.03
C GLN A 793 24.85 5.25 -42.96
N GLN A 794 24.08 4.56 -43.79
CA GLN A 794 23.05 5.18 -44.63
C GLN A 794 21.97 5.87 -43.79
N LEU A 795 21.51 5.24 -42.70
CA LEU A 795 20.58 5.86 -41.76
C LEU A 795 21.14 7.19 -41.23
N VAL A 796 22.37 7.15 -40.72
CA VAL A 796 23.03 8.29 -40.07
C VAL A 796 23.27 9.46 -41.02
N ALA A 797 23.53 9.18 -42.30
CA ALA A 797 23.77 10.20 -43.31
C ALA A 797 22.52 11.06 -43.59
N ASP A 798 21.34 10.42 -43.64
CA ASP A 798 20.12 11.05 -44.12
C ASP A 798 19.11 11.40 -43.01
N ALA A 799 19.21 10.77 -41.84
CA ALA A 799 18.18 10.84 -40.81
C ALA A 799 18.04 12.23 -40.19
N LYS A 800 16.78 12.66 -40.04
CA LYS A 800 16.39 13.85 -39.28
C LYS A 800 15.18 13.51 -38.42
N TRP A 801 15.43 13.07 -37.18
CA TRP A 801 14.38 12.68 -36.23
C TRP A 801 14.25 13.71 -35.09
N PRO A 802 13.71 14.92 -35.36
CA PRO A 802 13.67 15.99 -34.36
C PRO A 802 12.73 15.68 -33.18
N LYS A 803 11.81 14.72 -33.33
CA LYS A 803 10.81 14.34 -32.32
C LYS A 803 11.12 13.01 -31.62
N LEU A 804 12.26 12.39 -31.90
CA LEU A 804 12.60 11.08 -31.34
C LEU A 804 12.71 11.16 -29.82
N ALA A 805 11.85 10.42 -29.14
CA ALA A 805 11.72 10.40 -27.69
C ALA A 805 12.19 9.06 -27.09
N CYS A 806 11.97 7.93 -27.76
CA CYS A 806 12.33 6.61 -27.28
C CYS A 806 13.11 5.84 -28.35
N VAL A 807 14.25 5.26 -27.95
CA VAL A 807 15.06 4.39 -28.81
C VAL A 807 15.45 3.14 -28.05
N ASN A 808 15.15 1.98 -28.63
CA ASN A 808 15.53 0.68 -28.11
C ASN A 808 16.37 -0.09 -29.14
N LEU A 809 17.65 -0.27 -28.84
CA LEU A 809 18.66 -0.95 -29.65
C LEU A 809 19.28 -2.13 -28.90
N ASP A 810 18.56 -2.67 -27.92
CA ASP A 810 18.98 -3.81 -27.12
C ASP A 810 19.42 -4.98 -28.03
N TRP A 811 20.53 -5.62 -27.70
CA TRP A 811 21.18 -6.72 -28.41
C TRP A 811 21.69 -6.38 -29.82
N CYS A 812 21.57 -5.16 -30.34
CA CYS A 812 21.98 -4.88 -31.73
C CYS A 812 23.51 -4.83 -31.94
N PHE A 813 24.28 -4.57 -30.88
CA PHE A 813 25.74 -4.40 -30.92
C PHE A 813 26.47 -5.37 -29.99
N GLY A 814 25.93 -6.59 -29.84
CA GLY A 814 26.56 -7.70 -29.15
C GLY A 814 27.63 -8.40 -29.99
N SER A 815 28.17 -9.52 -29.49
CA SER A 815 29.30 -10.27 -30.10
C SER A 815 29.08 -10.74 -31.54
N GLU A 816 27.82 -10.88 -31.95
CA GLU A 816 27.44 -11.39 -33.27
C GLU A 816 27.11 -10.26 -34.27
N SER A 817 27.17 -8.99 -33.83
CA SER A 817 26.74 -7.84 -34.63
C SER A 817 27.60 -7.63 -35.88
N LYS A 818 26.94 -7.59 -37.06
CA LYS A 818 27.53 -7.18 -38.35
C LYS A 818 27.59 -5.66 -38.55
N GLY A 819 27.05 -4.90 -37.59
CA GLY A 819 26.86 -3.45 -37.68
C GLY A 819 27.83 -2.61 -36.87
N ILE A 820 28.82 -3.24 -36.22
CA ILE A 820 29.55 -2.60 -35.13
C ILE A 820 30.36 -1.38 -35.55
N GLU A 821 30.92 -1.37 -36.77
CA GLU A 821 31.68 -0.22 -37.28
C GLU A 821 30.83 1.05 -37.46
N ALA A 822 29.50 0.90 -37.53
CA ALA A 822 28.59 2.01 -37.66
C ALA A 822 28.09 2.57 -36.31
N ALA A 823 28.37 1.89 -35.18
CA ALA A 823 27.91 2.30 -33.86
C ALA A 823 28.35 3.72 -33.50
N ALA A 824 29.57 4.12 -33.86
CA ALA A 824 30.07 5.48 -33.63
C ALA A 824 29.22 6.55 -34.34
N GLY A 825 28.88 6.31 -35.62
CA GLY A 825 28.02 7.23 -36.38
C GLY A 825 26.60 7.30 -35.81
N LEU A 826 26.06 6.15 -35.40
CA LEU A 826 24.72 6.06 -34.82
C LEU A 826 24.65 6.79 -33.47
N LEU A 827 25.61 6.56 -32.57
CA LEU A 827 25.70 7.25 -31.29
C LEU A 827 25.89 8.76 -31.48
N ALA A 828 26.76 9.19 -32.40
CA ALA A 828 26.93 10.61 -32.74
C ALA A 828 25.61 11.25 -33.20
N PHE A 829 24.82 10.52 -33.99
CA PHE A 829 23.51 10.98 -34.46
C PHE A 829 22.48 11.05 -33.33
N LEU A 830 22.35 9.99 -32.52
CA LEU A 830 21.44 9.95 -31.37
C LEU A 830 21.78 11.02 -30.33
N GLY A 831 23.07 11.35 -30.17
CA GLY A 831 23.53 12.46 -29.34
C GLY A 831 22.92 13.81 -29.75
N ARG A 832 22.48 13.98 -31.00
CA ARG A 832 21.87 15.23 -31.50
C ARG A 832 20.34 15.26 -31.41
N CYS A 833 19.70 14.25 -30.83
CA CYS A 833 18.24 14.20 -30.69
C CYS A 833 17.81 14.92 -29.40
N PRO A 834 17.25 16.16 -29.46
CA PRO A 834 17.00 16.96 -28.27
C PRO A 834 15.80 16.48 -27.44
N GLU A 835 14.88 15.74 -28.07
CA GLU A 835 13.65 15.25 -27.46
C GLU A 835 13.78 13.85 -26.84
N LEU A 836 14.98 13.25 -26.88
CA LEU A 836 15.22 11.89 -26.40
C LEU A 836 15.00 11.80 -24.89
N LYS A 837 14.08 10.92 -24.47
CA LYS A 837 13.68 10.64 -23.09
C LYS A 837 14.16 9.29 -22.59
N GLU A 838 14.12 8.27 -23.45
CA GLU A 838 14.52 6.91 -23.14
C GLU A 838 15.51 6.37 -24.17
N LEU A 839 16.62 5.81 -23.68
CA LEU A 839 17.66 5.20 -24.52
C LEU A 839 18.06 3.83 -23.97
N SER A 840 17.84 2.76 -24.74
CA SER A 840 18.14 1.40 -24.32
C SER A 840 19.14 0.74 -25.28
N PHE A 841 20.23 0.24 -24.72
CA PHE A 841 21.29 -0.55 -25.33
C PHE A 841 21.65 -1.71 -24.38
N TYR A 842 20.74 -2.61 -24.09
CA TYR A 842 21.07 -3.82 -23.34
C TYR A 842 22.01 -4.72 -24.18
N ASP A 843 23.02 -5.33 -23.57
CA ASP A 843 23.98 -6.29 -24.14
C ASP A 843 24.69 -5.78 -25.41
N CYS A 844 25.34 -4.61 -25.28
CA CYS A 844 26.07 -3.93 -26.35
C CYS A 844 27.60 -3.99 -26.19
N ASN A 845 28.11 -5.12 -25.70
CA ASN A 845 29.51 -5.29 -25.27
C ASN A 845 30.58 -5.10 -26.37
N GLN A 846 30.20 -5.07 -27.66
CA GLN A 846 31.17 -4.85 -28.75
C GLN A 846 31.37 -3.38 -29.12
N ILE A 847 30.60 -2.44 -28.57
CA ILE A 847 30.74 -1.02 -28.91
C ILE A 847 32.11 -0.54 -28.42
N TRP A 848 32.96 -0.11 -29.36
CA TRP A 848 34.30 0.34 -29.02
C TRP A 848 34.29 1.64 -28.24
N ALA A 849 35.24 1.78 -27.33
CA ALA A 849 35.61 3.01 -26.64
C ALA A 849 35.41 4.32 -27.44
N ALA A 850 35.96 4.38 -28.65
CA ALA A 850 35.91 5.58 -29.51
C ALA A 850 34.49 5.94 -30.00
N ALA A 851 33.58 4.96 -30.04
CA ALA A 851 32.19 5.19 -30.39
C ALA A 851 31.44 5.89 -29.25
N TRP A 852 31.67 5.48 -28.00
CA TRP A 852 31.11 6.14 -26.81
C TRP A 852 31.59 7.59 -26.65
N GLN A 853 32.84 7.88 -27.04
CA GLN A 853 33.37 9.25 -27.06
C GLN A 853 32.57 10.20 -27.97
N GLN A 854 31.86 9.69 -28.99
CA GLN A 854 31.03 10.54 -29.84
C GLN A 854 29.85 11.18 -29.08
N LEU A 855 29.46 10.61 -27.94
CA LEU A 855 28.41 11.16 -27.09
C LEU A 855 28.86 12.35 -26.25
N GLU A 856 30.16 12.66 -26.19
CA GLU A 856 30.67 13.79 -25.41
C GLU A 856 29.96 15.11 -25.76
N LYS A 857 29.43 15.25 -26.99
CA LYS A 857 28.68 16.43 -27.46
C LYS A 857 27.16 16.24 -27.48
N ALA A 858 26.64 15.21 -26.83
CA ALA A 858 25.21 14.94 -26.82
C ALA A 858 24.41 16.06 -26.13
N THR A 859 23.23 16.35 -26.67
CA THR A 859 22.32 17.45 -26.29
C THR A 859 21.01 16.91 -25.68
N TRP A 860 21.12 15.90 -24.84
CA TRP A 860 19.99 15.18 -24.23
C TRP A 860 19.36 15.93 -23.05
N GLN A 861 18.59 16.98 -23.34
CA GLN A 861 17.98 17.79 -22.28
C GLN A 861 16.83 17.10 -21.55
N LYS A 862 16.16 16.13 -22.18
CA LYS A 862 14.96 15.46 -21.67
C LYS A 862 15.17 13.99 -21.30
N LEU A 863 16.41 13.51 -21.34
CA LEU A 863 16.72 12.11 -21.10
C LEU A 863 16.48 11.80 -19.63
N ALA A 864 15.55 10.88 -19.38
CA ALA A 864 15.07 10.53 -18.05
C ALA A 864 15.40 9.06 -17.69
N LYS A 865 15.64 8.21 -18.70
CA LYS A 865 15.93 6.78 -18.50
C LYS A 865 16.96 6.27 -19.50
N VAL A 866 17.92 5.49 -19.00
CA VAL A 866 18.91 4.82 -19.84
C VAL A 866 19.15 3.38 -19.37
N ASN A 867 19.35 2.46 -20.32
CA ASN A 867 19.73 1.09 -20.02
C ASN A 867 20.95 0.67 -20.84
N PHE A 868 22.05 0.39 -20.15
CA PHE A 868 23.31 -0.09 -20.72
C PHE A 868 23.76 -1.41 -20.10
N ASP A 869 22.84 -2.18 -19.50
CA ASP A 869 23.16 -3.46 -18.85
C ASP A 869 23.91 -4.37 -19.84
N GLY A 870 25.06 -4.91 -19.43
CA GLY A 870 25.89 -5.76 -20.27
C GLY A 870 26.84 -5.03 -21.23
N CYS A 871 26.78 -3.70 -21.35
CA CYS A 871 27.69 -2.96 -22.24
C CYS A 871 29.10 -2.72 -21.67
N PHE A 872 29.24 -2.70 -20.34
CA PHE A 872 30.49 -2.32 -19.65
C PHE A 872 31.05 -3.45 -18.75
N GLY A 873 30.76 -4.71 -19.08
CA GLY A 873 31.35 -5.86 -18.39
C GLY A 873 32.85 -6.05 -18.68
N GLU A 874 33.49 -6.98 -17.97
CA GLU A 874 34.93 -7.31 -18.11
C GLU A 874 35.31 -7.69 -19.55
N ASP A 875 34.40 -8.32 -20.28
CA ASP A 875 34.60 -8.72 -21.69
C ASP A 875 34.21 -7.64 -22.70
N SER A 876 33.81 -6.44 -22.25
CA SER A 876 33.40 -5.38 -23.16
C SER A 876 34.59 -4.66 -23.78
N ARG A 877 34.48 -4.31 -25.06
CA ARG A 877 35.47 -3.47 -25.76
C ARG A 877 35.35 -1.98 -25.41
N GLY A 878 34.39 -1.64 -24.56
CA GLY A 878 34.02 -0.26 -24.21
C GLY A 878 34.33 0.14 -22.77
N ALA A 879 34.71 -0.80 -21.89
CA ALA A 879 34.90 -0.57 -20.46
C ALA A 879 35.83 0.62 -20.15
N ASP A 880 36.95 0.74 -20.87
CA ASP A 880 37.98 1.75 -20.61
C ASP A 880 37.59 3.19 -21.00
N CYS A 881 36.43 3.41 -21.63
CA CYS A 881 36.10 4.70 -22.26
C CYS A 881 34.64 5.12 -22.11
N ALA A 882 34.00 4.75 -20.99
CA ALA A 882 32.70 5.29 -20.61
C ALA A 882 32.71 6.83 -20.41
N ALA A 883 33.88 7.47 -20.30
CA ALA A 883 34.02 8.91 -20.03
C ALA A 883 33.18 9.81 -20.94
N GLY A 884 33.11 9.54 -22.25
CA GLY A 884 32.29 10.32 -23.18
C GLY A 884 30.79 10.18 -22.93
N LEU A 885 30.34 8.97 -22.57
CA LEU A 885 28.97 8.70 -22.14
C LEU A 885 28.68 9.36 -20.78
N LEU A 886 29.55 9.18 -19.79
CA LEU A 886 29.36 9.76 -18.45
C LEU A 886 29.28 11.29 -18.51
N ALA A 887 30.14 11.94 -19.31
CA ALA A 887 30.07 13.38 -19.54
C ALA A 887 28.75 13.81 -20.18
N ALA A 888 28.18 12.99 -21.07
CA ALA A 888 26.86 13.23 -21.66
C ALA A 888 25.74 13.12 -20.62
N LEU A 889 25.72 12.02 -19.86
CA LEU A 889 24.71 11.74 -18.84
C LEU A 889 24.76 12.76 -17.70
N ALA A 890 25.95 13.28 -17.37
CA ALA A 890 26.12 14.31 -16.35
C ALA A 890 25.36 15.61 -16.69
N ARG A 891 25.19 15.91 -17.98
CA ARG A 891 24.47 17.10 -18.47
C ARG A 891 22.96 16.88 -18.64
N CYS A 892 22.43 15.71 -18.32
CA CYS A 892 21.02 15.39 -18.42
C CYS A 892 20.33 15.72 -17.09
N PRO A 893 19.58 16.84 -16.98
CA PRO A 893 19.00 17.29 -15.71
C PRO A 893 17.87 16.40 -15.19
N ASP A 894 17.19 15.69 -16.09
CA ASP A 894 16.03 14.85 -15.77
C ASP A 894 16.41 13.38 -15.46
N LEU A 895 17.67 12.98 -15.73
CA LEU A 895 18.14 11.61 -15.52
C LEU A 895 18.50 11.38 -14.05
N LYS A 896 17.79 10.49 -13.37
CA LYS A 896 18.06 10.11 -11.97
C LYS A 896 18.93 8.85 -11.91
N ASP A 897 19.74 8.72 -10.87
CA ASP A 897 20.63 7.55 -10.68
C ASP A 897 19.87 6.21 -10.74
N GLN A 898 18.66 6.15 -10.18
CA GLN A 898 17.81 4.96 -10.18
C GLN A 898 17.28 4.56 -11.57
N GLU A 899 17.34 5.47 -12.56
CA GLU A 899 16.88 5.24 -13.93
C GLU A 899 18.05 4.93 -14.88
N ILE A 900 19.25 4.69 -14.33
CA ILE A 900 20.46 4.33 -15.04
C ILE A 900 20.75 2.86 -14.76
N TYR A 901 20.52 2.00 -15.74
CA TYR A 901 20.83 0.57 -15.66
C TYR A 901 22.16 0.30 -16.37
N GLY A 902 22.97 -0.60 -15.83
CA GLY A 902 24.17 -1.14 -16.49
C GLY A 902 25.48 -0.40 -16.28
N LEU A 903 25.49 0.64 -15.46
CA LEU A 903 26.72 1.26 -14.98
C LEU A 903 27.16 0.58 -13.68
N SER A 904 28.45 0.31 -13.54
CA SER A 904 29.04 -0.11 -12.27
C SER A 904 28.96 1.02 -11.23
N ASP A 905 29.12 0.68 -9.96
CA ASP A 905 29.15 1.67 -8.88
C ASP A 905 30.25 2.73 -9.08
N GLU A 906 31.40 2.33 -9.64
CA GLU A 906 32.50 3.22 -9.98
C GLU A 906 32.10 4.24 -11.06
N HIS A 907 31.37 3.79 -12.09
CA HIS A 907 30.85 4.67 -13.14
C HIS A 907 29.78 5.62 -12.61
N LEU A 908 28.89 5.16 -11.72
CA LEU A 908 27.88 5.99 -11.08
C LEU A 908 28.52 7.05 -10.17
N GLU A 909 29.59 6.70 -9.45
CA GLU A 909 30.31 7.64 -8.61
C GLU A 909 31.03 8.72 -9.43
N GLU A 910 31.69 8.33 -10.53
CA GLU A 910 32.30 9.30 -11.45
C GLU A 910 31.22 10.19 -12.12
N LEU A 911 30.05 9.65 -12.45
CA LEU A 911 28.92 10.43 -12.96
C LEU A 911 28.46 11.50 -11.94
N ARG A 912 28.34 11.13 -10.65
CA ARG A 912 27.99 12.09 -9.58
C ARG A 912 29.05 13.18 -9.44
N ARG A 913 30.33 12.81 -9.51
CA ARG A 913 31.43 13.76 -9.48
C ARG A 913 31.37 14.75 -10.65
N LEU A 914 31.11 14.27 -11.86
CA LEU A 914 30.95 15.11 -13.04
C LEU A 914 29.75 16.07 -12.91
N ARG A 915 28.64 15.61 -12.32
CA ARG A 915 27.45 16.44 -12.04
C ARG A 915 27.69 17.55 -11.03
N GLN A 916 28.55 17.30 -10.04
CA GLN A 916 28.92 18.33 -9.04
C GLN A 916 29.85 19.41 -9.61
N GLY A 917 30.60 19.08 -10.66
CA GLY A 917 31.53 20.00 -11.31
C GLY A 917 30.94 20.79 -12.49
N ALA A 918 29.78 20.40 -13.00
CA ALA A 918 29.05 21.05 -14.09
C ALA A 918 28.02 22.04 -13.55
#